data_AF-A0A314XWG4-F1
#
_entry.id   AF-A0A314XWG4-F1
#
_cell.length_a   1.000
_cell.length_b   1.000
_cell.length_c   1.000
_cell.angle_alpha   90.00
_cell.angle_beta   90.00
_cell.angle_gamma   90.00
#
_symmetry.space_group_name_H-M   'P 1'
#
loop_
_entity.id
_entity.type
_entity.pdbx_description
1 polymer ?
#
loop_
_entity_poly.entity_id
_entity_poly.type
_entity_poly.pdbx_seq_one_letter_code
_entity_poly.pdbx_strand_id
1 'polypeptide(L)'
;MALVPQYKSTAVSRGDNRARAPALRDGRRQFSSTSDDSALVNQILLTDKSHDRPYEVSALAVKNILQTIEAILSRVTKPDTQGAIVLPGTQVLAATRADALEHEKALHASLSTLSESFDVPNHVFNAISCEILCKSLAGEDANKTTMDILDIVQNYDWDEKVVLALGAFAVKDGEFWLVAQLYTSNPLAKAVGQLKQLQEILERAGTILKPKFDAYDNLVRAVLKVTKSIIQLQDLHNDPHLTPEIKSSASTAHIPTAVYWTIRSIVVAASQLLGITSSEPEYVTEAWELSSLAHKLENIFNHLQENLNKLYQIIQKIKDEDAFNAIARILETPHIDNTKPLRVLFYKDDQPALYDCFNKKRVDIDVLKRKVVILFISDLDVLPESEYMIVQQMHMEKRQNLSRPESQYEIVWVPITDEWTEAKYQQFESLKANMDWYTVSHPSVVSPIVVRYIRDQRKWNFVKKPLLVVMDPQGQIVHKNAVHMMCIWGSIAYPFTSNKERLLWDDESWRIELLADSIDPNLFTWITERKYICLYGGEDIEWIRNFTRAAKSVALEAGIPLEMLYVGRSKPKEKVVKQIMSIIQTEKLSHTLEWSIIWFFWVRLESMWQSKGQLLSEQSKTHFRTENLKNDPIMQGIISMLSFGSSDRGWAVIGIPSANMSKANGEHMLKSLKEFEAWKIRASDVGFTPALNEYLEGVYKQAPHHCTNLILPATGIMPETVACAECGRLMERFSMFRCCTD
;
A
#
# COMPACT_ATOMS: atom_id res chain seq x y z
N MET A 1 -2.08 -3.42 -50.47
CA MET A 1 -3.52 -3.18 -50.64
C MET A 1 -3.85 -1.95 -49.82
N ALA A 2 -3.63 -0.76 -50.36
CA ALA A 2 -4.53 0.02 -51.21
C ALA A 2 -5.61 0.75 -50.38
N LEU A 3 -5.86 2.06 -50.51
CA LEU A 3 -5.30 3.14 -51.31
C LEU A 3 -5.91 4.46 -50.77
N VAL A 4 -5.10 5.52 -50.70
CA VAL A 4 -5.46 6.95 -50.60
C VAL A 4 -6.02 7.40 -51.98
N PRO A 5 -6.89 8.43 -52.14
CA PRO A 5 -6.43 9.81 -52.49
C PRO A 5 -7.35 10.97 -52.00
N GLN A 6 -6.83 12.07 -51.44
CA GLN A 6 -6.30 13.33 -52.04
C GLN A 6 -7.31 14.43 -52.47
N TYR A 7 -7.23 15.55 -51.72
CA TYR A 7 -6.99 16.95 -52.12
C TYR A 7 -7.90 17.81 -53.06
N LYS A 8 -8.08 19.06 -52.57
CA LYS A 8 -8.05 20.41 -53.22
C LYS A 8 -9.37 21.13 -53.63
N SER A 9 -9.67 22.20 -52.85
CA SER A 9 -9.74 23.64 -53.22
C SER A 9 -10.60 24.14 -54.40
N THR A 10 -11.51 25.12 -54.13
CA THR A 10 -11.68 26.49 -54.75
C THR A 10 -13.00 27.12 -54.24
N ALA A 11 -13.04 28.29 -53.59
CA ALA A 11 -13.00 29.69 -54.04
C ALA A 11 -14.37 30.36 -54.40
N VAL A 12 -14.77 31.31 -53.54
CA VAL A 12 -15.41 32.65 -53.74
C VAL A 12 -16.63 32.82 -54.69
N SER A 13 -17.73 33.40 -54.16
CA SER A 13 -18.57 34.39 -54.88
C SER A 13 -19.32 35.35 -53.95
N ARG A 14 -19.35 36.62 -54.37
CA ARG A 14 -19.97 37.83 -53.79
C ARG A 14 -21.51 37.86 -53.92
N GLY A 15 -22.18 38.68 -53.11
CA GLY A 15 -23.54 39.16 -53.36
C GLY A 15 -24.11 40.03 -52.22
N ASP A 16 -24.30 41.31 -52.51
CA ASP A 16 -24.59 42.42 -51.59
C ASP A 16 -26.10 42.76 -51.49
N ASN A 17 -26.52 43.30 -50.34
CA ASN A 17 -27.62 44.26 -50.07
C ASN A 17 -29.10 43.97 -50.44
N ARG A 18 -30.00 44.00 -49.42
CA ARG A 18 -31.05 45.05 -49.19
C ARG A 18 -32.02 44.72 -48.04
N ALA A 19 -32.56 45.81 -47.45
CA ALA A 19 -33.30 45.96 -46.20
C ALA A 19 -34.80 45.58 -46.21
N ARG A 20 -35.34 45.15 -45.05
CA ARG A 20 -36.48 45.72 -44.27
C ARG A 20 -37.06 44.72 -43.26
N ALA A 21 -37.34 45.19 -42.04
CA ALA A 21 -38.11 44.51 -40.98
C ALA A 21 -39.63 44.47 -41.32
N PRO A 22 -40.47 43.61 -40.68
CA PRO A 22 -40.93 43.87 -39.31
C PRO A 22 -41.11 42.63 -38.40
N ALA A 23 -41.34 42.93 -37.12
CA ALA A 23 -41.40 42.08 -35.93
C ALA A 23 -42.43 40.94 -35.91
N LEU A 24 -42.13 39.89 -35.12
CA LEU A 24 -43.07 39.21 -34.22
C LEU A 24 -42.32 38.44 -33.13
N ARG A 25 -42.76 38.68 -31.88
CA ARG A 25 -42.39 38.00 -30.62
C ARG A 25 -42.41 36.48 -30.75
N ASP A 26 -41.42 35.78 -30.19
CA ASP A 26 -41.56 34.96 -28.96
C ASP A 26 -40.22 34.25 -28.62
N GLY A 27 -39.97 33.95 -27.34
CA GLY A 27 -39.03 32.89 -26.95
C GLY A 27 -37.76 33.29 -26.19
N ARG A 28 -37.84 33.20 -24.85
CA ARG A 28 -36.77 32.80 -23.90
C ARG A 28 -35.39 33.45 -24.02
N ARG A 29 -35.15 34.49 -23.21
CA ARG A 29 -33.79 34.90 -22.81
C ARG A 29 -33.23 33.92 -21.79
N GLN A 30 -32.28 33.09 -22.22
CA GLN A 30 -31.30 32.47 -21.33
C GLN A 30 -30.31 33.54 -20.89
N PHE A 31 -30.08 33.65 -19.58
CA PHE A 31 -29.14 34.57 -18.97
C PHE A 31 -27.70 34.16 -19.26
N SER A 32 -26.90 35.12 -19.73
CA SER A 32 -25.44 35.07 -19.83
C SER A 32 -24.83 35.50 -18.48
N SER A 33 -24.08 34.63 -17.77
CA SER A 33 -23.63 34.90 -16.39
C SER A 33 -22.13 34.68 -16.10
N THR A 34 -21.25 34.56 -17.09
CA THR A 34 -19.82 34.24 -16.82
C THR A 34 -18.89 35.46 -16.78
N SER A 35 -19.32 36.64 -17.26
CA SER A 35 -18.47 37.85 -17.33
C SER A 35 -18.45 38.63 -16.01
N ASP A 36 -19.60 38.75 -15.33
CA ASP A 36 -19.77 39.62 -14.15
C ASP A 36 -19.07 39.06 -12.90
N ASP A 37 -19.03 37.73 -12.72
CA ASP A 37 -18.34 37.11 -11.58
C ASP A 37 -16.83 37.36 -11.61
N SER A 38 -16.20 37.47 -12.79
CA SER A 38 -14.76 37.74 -12.91
C SER A 38 -14.38 39.18 -12.55
N ALA A 39 -15.24 40.15 -12.85
CA ALA A 39 -15.05 41.55 -12.50
C ALA A 39 -15.19 41.77 -10.99
N LEU A 40 -16.17 41.11 -10.37
CA LEU A 40 -16.39 41.15 -8.92
C LEU A 40 -15.19 40.55 -8.15
N VAL A 41 -14.65 39.41 -8.60
CA VAL A 41 -13.48 38.78 -7.98
C VAL A 41 -12.26 39.69 -8.04
N ASN A 42 -12.01 40.34 -9.18
CA ASN A 42 -10.91 41.30 -9.30
C ASN A 42 -11.09 42.50 -8.36
N GLN A 43 -12.32 42.98 -8.19
CA GLN A 43 -12.62 44.08 -7.28
C GLN A 43 -12.39 43.69 -5.80
N ILE A 44 -12.76 42.47 -5.40
CA ILE A 44 -12.52 41.94 -4.06
C ILE A 44 -11.02 41.75 -3.79
N LEU A 45 -10.26 41.29 -4.80
CA LEU A 45 -8.82 41.13 -4.67
C LEU A 45 -8.08 42.47 -4.56
N LEU A 46 -8.58 43.52 -5.22
CA LEU A 46 -8.01 44.87 -5.15
C LEU A 46 -8.16 45.53 -3.77
N THR A 47 -9.15 45.12 -2.96
CA THR A 47 -9.32 45.63 -1.60
C THR A 47 -8.48 44.88 -0.57
N ASP A 48 -7.83 43.77 -0.92
CA ASP A 48 -7.00 42.99 0.00
C ASP A 48 -5.58 43.58 0.13
N LYS A 49 -5.21 43.95 1.36
CA LYS A 49 -3.86 44.42 1.74
C LYS A 49 -3.27 43.60 2.89
N SER A 50 -3.74 42.37 3.06
CA SER A 50 -3.24 41.42 4.07
C SER A 50 -1.71 41.26 4.02
N HIS A 51 -1.12 41.25 2.82
CA HIS A 51 0.34 41.16 2.63
C HIS A 51 1.13 42.38 3.13
N ASP A 52 0.48 43.54 3.32
CA ASP A 52 1.11 44.77 3.81
C ASP A 52 1.12 44.84 5.35
N ARG A 53 0.56 43.83 6.04
CA ARG A 53 0.52 43.77 7.51
C ARG A 53 1.94 43.57 8.09
N PRO A 54 2.40 44.43 9.01
CA PRO A 54 3.71 44.27 9.64
C PRO A 54 3.83 42.95 10.41
N TYR A 55 4.97 42.26 10.26
CA TYR A 55 5.27 40.98 10.92
C TYR A 55 5.16 40.99 12.46
N GLU A 56 5.20 42.16 13.09
CA GLU A 56 5.13 42.33 14.56
C GLU A 56 3.69 42.23 15.12
N VAL A 57 2.65 42.30 14.27
CA VAL A 57 1.26 42.19 14.71
C VAL A 57 0.85 40.73 14.76
N SER A 58 0.61 40.20 15.97
CA SER A 58 0.15 38.81 16.14
C SER A 58 -1.15 38.52 15.38
N ALA A 59 -1.24 37.34 14.78
CA ALA A 59 -2.47 36.86 14.14
C ALA A 59 -3.61 36.76 15.15
N LEU A 60 -4.83 37.03 14.70
CA LEU A 60 -6.02 36.98 15.52
C LEU A 60 -6.28 35.53 15.99
N ALA A 61 -6.77 35.35 17.22
CA ALA A 61 -7.16 34.04 17.73
C ALA A 61 -8.51 33.59 17.16
N VAL A 62 -8.60 33.43 15.83
CA VAL A 62 -9.81 33.21 15.05
C VAL A 62 -10.68 32.06 15.60
N LYS A 63 -10.05 30.96 16.05
CA LYS A 63 -10.75 29.79 16.64
C LYS A 63 -11.45 30.12 17.96
N ASN A 64 -10.81 30.88 18.84
CA ASN A 64 -11.38 31.26 20.14
C ASN A 64 -12.55 32.23 19.96
N ILE A 65 -12.39 33.18 19.04
CA ILE A 65 -13.45 34.14 18.68
C ILE A 65 -14.64 33.38 18.07
N LEU A 66 -14.40 32.45 17.14
CA LEU A 66 -15.46 31.65 16.55
C LEU A 66 -16.18 30.79 17.60
N GLN A 67 -15.49 30.17 18.56
CA GLN A 67 -16.12 29.42 19.64
C GLN A 67 -17.06 30.29 20.48
N THR A 68 -16.69 31.55 20.72
CA THR A 68 -17.54 32.53 21.42
C THR A 68 -18.75 32.91 20.59
N ILE A 69 -18.56 33.13 19.28
CA ILE A 69 -19.67 33.39 18.35
C ILE A 69 -20.65 32.22 18.31
N GLU A 70 -20.16 30.98 18.29
CA GLU A 70 -21.00 29.78 18.31
C GLU A 70 -21.84 29.68 19.58
N ALA A 71 -21.30 30.09 20.72
CA ALA A 71 -22.07 30.17 21.97
C ALA A 71 -23.21 31.20 21.88
N ILE A 72 -22.94 32.38 21.30
CA ILE A 72 -23.95 33.43 21.08
C ILE A 72 -25.04 32.95 20.10
N LEU A 73 -24.64 32.31 18.99
CA LEU A 73 -25.54 31.82 17.94
C LEU A 73 -26.08 30.40 18.22
N SER A 74 -25.97 29.91 19.46
CA SER A 74 -26.39 28.55 19.84
C SER A 74 -27.87 28.25 19.57
N ARG A 75 -28.73 29.28 19.61
CA ARG A 75 -30.15 29.23 19.21
C ARG A 75 -30.35 28.67 17.80
N VAL A 76 -29.47 29.05 16.87
CA VAL A 76 -29.60 28.75 15.43
C VAL A 76 -29.00 27.38 15.08
N THR A 77 -28.06 26.90 15.90
CA THR A 77 -27.25 25.70 15.65
C THR A 77 -27.84 24.41 16.23
N LYS A 78 -28.85 24.47 17.11
CA LYS A 78 -29.56 23.29 17.65
C LYS A 78 -31.00 23.22 17.13
N PRO A 79 -31.28 22.40 16.09
CA PRO A 79 -32.63 22.19 15.60
C PRO A 79 -33.27 21.03 16.40
N ASP A 80 -33.94 21.34 17.50
CA ASP A 80 -35.07 20.56 18.08
C ASP A 80 -35.29 20.95 19.55
N THR A 81 -35.86 22.13 19.75
CA THR A 81 -36.80 22.42 20.84
C THR A 81 -37.78 23.44 20.28
N GLN A 82 -38.66 23.00 19.37
CA GLN A 82 -39.73 23.86 18.88
C GLN A 82 -40.68 24.21 20.03
N GLY A 83 -40.87 25.51 20.22
CA GLY A 83 -42.15 26.03 20.70
C GLY A 83 -42.11 26.70 22.06
N ALA A 84 -41.33 27.75 22.24
CA ALA A 84 -41.74 28.85 23.10
C ALA A 84 -40.88 30.11 22.88
N ILE A 85 -41.20 30.87 21.83
CA ILE A 85 -41.42 32.29 22.12
C ILE A 85 -42.65 32.28 23.02
N VAL A 86 -42.46 32.39 24.34
CA VAL A 86 -43.57 32.43 25.30
C VAL A 86 -44.37 33.69 24.99
N LEU A 87 -45.48 33.52 24.28
CA LEU A 87 -46.53 34.54 24.20
C LEU A 87 -47.01 34.83 25.63
N PRO A 88 -47.20 36.10 26.01
CA PRO A 88 -47.73 36.44 27.32
C PRO A 88 -49.17 35.93 27.44
N GLY A 89 -49.35 34.88 28.25
CA GLY A 89 -50.67 34.36 28.63
C GLY A 89 -50.84 32.83 28.64
N THR A 90 -49.90 32.02 28.14
CA THR A 90 -50.06 30.55 28.14
C THR A 90 -49.46 29.91 29.39
N GLN A 91 -50.26 29.13 30.13
CA GLN A 91 -49.80 28.35 31.28
C GLN A 91 -48.70 27.36 30.86
N VAL A 92 -47.55 27.44 31.53
CA VAL A 92 -46.37 26.60 31.30
C VAL A 92 -46.64 25.16 31.75
N LEU A 93 -46.55 24.20 30.83
CA LEU A 93 -46.50 22.77 31.15
C LEU A 93 -45.12 22.41 31.76
N ALA A 94 -45.11 21.51 32.74
CA ALA A 94 -43.90 21.14 33.48
C ALA A 94 -42.73 20.59 32.61
N ALA A 95 -43.00 20.11 31.40
CA ALA A 95 -42.00 19.60 30.47
C ALA A 95 -41.07 20.71 29.90
N THR A 96 -41.59 21.90 29.59
CA THR A 96 -40.79 23.01 29.01
C THR A 96 -39.81 23.63 30.01
N ARG A 97 -40.01 23.40 31.31
CA ARG A 97 -39.12 23.90 32.38
C ARG A 97 -37.89 23.00 32.57
N ALA A 98 -37.99 21.72 32.20
CA ALA A 98 -36.87 20.79 32.21
C ALA A 98 -35.92 21.02 31.03
N ASP A 99 -36.47 21.21 29.82
CA ASP A 99 -35.69 21.51 28.61
C ASP A 99 -34.94 22.86 28.71
N ALA A 100 -35.56 23.88 29.31
CA ALA A 100 -34.90 25.17 29.56
C ALA A 100 -33.71 25.03 30.53
N LEU A 101 -33.83 24.19 31.56
CA LEU A 101 -32.77 23.93 32.54
C LEU A 101 -31.62 23.10 31.95
N GLU A 102 -31.91 22.15 31.05
CA GLU A 102 -30.88 21.41 30.31
C GLU A 102 -30.16 22.30 29.29
N HIS A 103 -30.88 23.19 28.61
CA HIS A 103 -30.29 24.15 27.68
C HIS A 103 -29.35 25.13 28.42
N GLU A 104 -29.78 25.62 29.58
CA GLU A 104 -28.99 26.50 30.45
C GLU A 104 -27.72 25.79 30.96
N LYS A 105 -27.80 24.51 31.36
CA LYS A 105 -26.62 23.69 31.72
C LYS A 105 -25.67 23.46 30.55
N ALA A 106 -26.20 23.19 29.35
CA ALA A 106 -25.38 22.99 28.15
C ALA A 106 -24.68 24.27 27.70
N LEU A 107 -25.37 25.42 27.79
CA LEU A 107 -24.78 26.74 27.53
C LEU A 107 -23.70 27.05 28.57
N HIS A 108 -23.96 26.77 29.86
CA HIS A 108 -22.99 26.97 30.94
C HIS A 108 -21.74 26.11 30.76
N ALA A 109 -21.87 24.86 30.27
CA ALA A 109 -20.75 23.99 29.94
C ALA A 109 -19.95 24.51 28.73
N SER A 110 -20.62 25.00 27.67
CA SER A 110 -19.96 25.64 26.52
C SER A 110 -19.23 26.92 26.92
N LEU A 111 -19.82 27.75 27.78
CA LEU A 111 -19.20 28.98 28.29
C LEU A 111 -18.01 28.68 29.23
N SER A 112 -18.05 27.58 29.99
CA SER A 112 -16.94 27.15 30.88
C SER A 112 -15.69 26.64 30.13
N THR A 113 -15.79 26.43 28.82
CA THR A 113 -14.68 26.02 27.95
C THR A 113 -14.07 27.19 27.15
N LEU A 114 -14.59 28.40 27.34
CA LEU A 114 -14.03 29.61 26.72
C LEU A 114 -12.75 30.03 27.45
N SER A 115 -11.72 30.40 26.69
CA SER A 115 -10.49 30.99 27.23
C SER A 115 -10.78 32.37 27.84
N GLU A 116 -10.32 32.62 29.08
CA GLU A 116 -10.62 33.84 29.84
C GLU A 116 -9.96 35.13 29.29
N SER A 117 -9.00 35.03 28.35
CA SER A 117 -8.37 36.21 27.75
C SER A 117 -7.88 35.97 26.31
N PHE A 118 -8.55 36.58 25.33
CA PHE A 118 -8.03 36.80 23.98
C PHE A 118 -8.43 38.20 23.52
N ASP A 119 -7.49 38.94 22.90
CA ASP A 119 -7.72 40.32 22.49
C ASP A 119 -8.60 40.38 21.24
N VAL A 120 -9.82 40.90 21.40
CA VAL A 120 -10.73 41.20 20.28
C VAL A 120 -10.56 42.67 19.89
N PRO A 121 -10.34 43.01 18.60
CA PRO A 121 -10.26 44.39 18.14
C PRO A 121 -11.61 45.13 18.26
N ASN A 122 -11.96 45.58 19.46
CA ASN A 122 -13.26 46.23 19.76
C ASN A 122 -13.55 47.43 18.84
N HIS A 123 -12.52 48.18 18.47
CA HIS A 123 -12.66 49.30 17.53
C HIS A 123 -13.11 48.84 16.13
N VAL A 124 -12.63 47.69 15.66
CA VAL A 124 -13.03 47.09 14.37
C VAL A 124 -14.44 46.54 14.46
N PHE A 125 -14.80 45.83 15.53
CA PHE A 125 -16.16 45.33 15.76
C PHE A 125 -17.18 46.47 15.76
N ASN A 126 -16.86 47.57 16.43
CA ASN A 126 -17.70 48.76 16.46
C ASN A 126 -17.79 49.42 15.08
N ALA A 127 -16.67 49.54 14.35
CA ALA A 127 -16.67 50.08 12.99
C ALA A 127 -17.56 49.26 12.05
N ILE A 128 -17.39 47.93 12.03
CA ILE A 128 -18.22 47.02 11.23
C ILE A 128 -19.69 47.11 11.66
N SER A 129 -19.98 47.13 12.97
CA SER A 129 -21.35 47.23 13.47
C SER A 129 -22.03 48.55 13.07
N CYS A 130 -21.31 49.67 13.16
CA CYS A 130 -21.77 50.97 12.69
C CYS A 130 -22.04 50.95 11.19
N GLU A 131 -21.15 50.33 10.41
CA GLU A 131 -21.27 50.23 8.96
C GLU A 131 -22.53 49.44 8.56
N ILE A 132 -22.74 48.28 9.20
CA ILE A 132 -23.93 47.46 9.00
C ILE A 132 -25.20 48.23 9.37
N LEU A 133 -25.25 48.88 10.55
CA LEU A 133 -26.48 49.50 11.05
C LEU A 133 -26.83 50.82 10.34
N CYS A 134 -25.85 51.70 10.13
CA CYS A 134 -26.09 53.03 9.55
C CYS A 134 -26.55 52.94 8.09
N LYS A 135 -25.98 52.01 7.31
CA LYS A 135 -26.26 51.86 5.88
C LYS A 135 -27.51 51.01 5.59
N SER A 136 -27.83 50.05 6.45
CA SER A 136 -29.11 49.33 6.39
C SER A 136 -30.31 50.25 6.63
N LEU A 137 -30.19 51.25 7.53
CA LEU A 137 -31.24 52.27 7.75
C LEU A 137 -31.38 53.25 6.58
N ALA A 138 -30.30 53.48 5.82
CA ALA A 138 -30.29 54.38 4.67
C ALA A 138 -30.78 53.72 3.37
N GLY A 139 -31.12 52.43 3.39
CA GLY A 139 -31.54 51.67 2.20
C GLY A 139 -30.43 51.47 1.16
N GLU A 140 -29.17 51.49 1.58
CA GLU A 140 -28.01 51.42 0.68
C GLU A 140 -27.77 49.98 0.17
N ASP A 141 -27.18 49.83 -1.03
CA ASP A 141 -26.95 48.51 -1.65
C ASP A 141 -26.06 47.63 -0.76
N ALA A 142 -26.51 46.38 -0.52
CA ALA A 142 -25.78 45.38 0.26
C ALA A 142 -24.39 45.09 -0.31
N ASN A 143 -24.19 45.19 -1.62
CA ASN A 143 -22.86 45.01 -2.22
C ASN A 143 -21.89 46.12 -1.79
N LYS A 144 -22.35 47.38 -1.79
CA LYS A 144 -21.52 48.52 -1.38
C LYS A 144 -21.12 48.40 0.08
N THR A 145 -22.08 48.14 0.96
CA THR A 145 -21.83 47.90 2.39
C THR A 145 -20.84 46.74 2.62
N THR A 146 -20.94 45.66 1.82
CA THR A 146 -19.99 44.54 1.89
C THR A 146 -18.57 44.97 1.53
N MET A 147 -18.41 45.79 0.48
CA MET A 147 -17.10 46.30 0.06
C MET A 147 -16.51 47.28 1.08
N ASP A 148 -17.34 48.12 1.70
CA ASP A 148 -16.91 49.04 2.76
C ASP A 148 -16.44 48.26 4.01
N ILE A 149 -17.12 47.17 4.37
CA ILE A 149 -16.66 46.26 5.43
C ILE A 149 -15.31 45.64 5.05
N LEU A 150 -15.14 45.16 3.82
CA LEU A 150 -13.87 44.61 3.35
C LEU A 150 -12.72 45.63 3.40
N ASP A 151 -13.00 46.91 3.14
CA ASP A 151 -12.01 47.99 3.28
C ASP A 151 -11.62 48.24 4.75
N ILE A 152 -12.59 48.18 5.69
CA ILE A 152 -12.32 48.26 7.14
C ILE A 152 -11.35 47.14 7.58
N VAL A 153 -11.51 45.93 7.05
CA VAL A 153 -10.68 44.77 7.40
C VAL A 153 -9.60 44.44 6.36
N GLN A 154 -9.20 45.39 5.51
CA GLN A 154 -8.30 45.14 4.38
C GLN A 154 -6.93 44.54 4.75
N ASN A 155 -6.43 44.82 5.96
CA ASN A 155 -5.12 44.36 6.43
C ASN A 155 -5.16 43.00 7.15
N TYR A 156 -6.32 42.37 7.28
CA TYR A 156 -6.49 41.07 7.94
C TYR A 156 -6.48 39.93 6.91
N ASP A 157 -6.12 38.72 7.30
CA ASP A 157 -6.20 37.54 6.43
C ASP A 157 -7.67 37.14 6.16
N TRP A 158 -7.94 36.38 5.09
CA TRP A 158 -9.30 36.08 4.64
C TRP A 158 -10.19 35.38 5.70
N ASP A 159 -9.62 34.50 6.52
CA ASP A 159 -10.29 33.86 7.65
C ASP A 159 -10.56 34.83 8.80
N GLU A 160 -9.64 35.75 9.08
CA GLU A 160 -9.82 36.82 10.05
C GLU A 160 -10.92 37.80 9.59
N LYS A 161 -10.93 38.21 8.31
CA LYS A 161 -11.95 39.12 7.74
C LYS A 161 -13.36 38.61 7.97
N VAL A 162 -13.60 37.32 7.68
CA VAL A 162 -14.94 36.72 7.85
C VAL A 162 -15.32 36.56 9.32
N VAL A 163 -14.38 36.23 10.20
CA VAL A 163 -14.65 36.10 11.65
C VAL A 163 -14.88 37.45 12.32
N LEU A 164 -14.18 38.51 11.92
CA LEU A 164 -14.43 39.87 12.40
C LEU A 164 -15.84 40.34 12.02
N ALA A 165 -16.25 40.13 10.76
CA ALA A 165 -17.60 40.46 10.30
C ALA A 165 -18.68 39.64 11.00
N LEU A 166 -18.47 38.32 11.12
CA LEU A 166 -19.40 37.42 11.80
C LEU A 166 -19.48 37.74 13.30
N GLY A 167 -18.38 38.11 13.94
CA GLY A 167 -18.33 38.50 15.35
C GLY A 167 -19.09 39.78 15.64
N ALA A 168 -18.89 40.83 14.82
CA ALA A 168 -19.65 42.08 14.94
C ALA A 168 -21.17 41.83 14.80
N PHE A 169 -21.56 40.99 13.84
CA PHE A 169 -22.95 40.57 13.67
C PHE A 169 -23.47 39.75 14.86
N ALA A 170 -22.70 38.77 15.34
CA ALA A 170 -23.09 37.91 16.44
C ALA A 170 -23.36 38.70 17.72
N VAL A 171 -22.57 39.74 18.01
CA VAL A 171 -22.83 40.65 19.14
C VAL A 171 -24.21 41.30 19.00
N LYS A 172 -24.56 41.81 17.81
CA LYS A 172 -25.86 42.47 17.59
C LYS A 172 -27.04 41.52 17.59
N ASP A 173 -26.88 40.35 16.98
CA ASP A 173 -27.89 39.30 17.04
C ASP A 173 -28.10 38.82 18.49
N GLY A 174 -27.00 38.60 19.21
CA GLY A 174 -27.01 38.22 20.62
C GLY A 174 -27.68 39.26 21.52
N GLU A 175 -27.38 40.55 21.35
CA GLU A 175 -28.04 41.65 22.07
C GLU A 175 -29.56 41.64 21.87
N PHE A 176 -30.05 41.36 20.65
CA PHE A 176 -31.47 41.27 20.37
C PHE A 176 -32.10 40.05 21.05
N TRP A 177 -31.54 38.85 20.84
CA TRP A 177 -32.10 37.61 21.38
C TRP A 177 -32.00 37.50 22.88
N LEU A 178 -30.96 38.05 23.52
CA LEU A 178 -30.84 38.11 24.97
C LEU A 178 -32.00 38.89 25.59
N VAL A 179 -32.35 40.05 25.02
CA VAL A 179 -33.49 40.86 25.48
C VAL A 179 -34.81 40.13 25.19
N ALA A 180 -34.95 39.50 24.02
CA ALA A 180 -36.15 38.76 23.64
C ALA A 180 -36.41 37.55 24.56
N GLN A 181 -35.38 36.76 24.89
CA GLN A 181 -35.49 35.58 25.75
C GLN A 181 -35.82 35.95 27.20
N LEU A 182 -35.22 37.04 27.71
CA LEU A 182 -35.39 37.46 29.10
C LEU A 182 -36.58 38.41 29.31
N TYR A 183 -37.33 38.76 28.27
CA TYR A 183 -38.37 39.78 28.28
C TYR A 183 -39.44 39.58 29.38
N THR A 184 -39.83 38.33 29.64
CA THR A 184 -40.86 37.98 30.64
C THR A 184 -40.30 37.79 32.05
N SER A 185 -38.99 37.58 32.18
CA SER A 185 -38.34 37.10 33.40
C SER A 185 -37.43 38.13 34.07
N ASN A 186 -36.91 39.10 33.31
CA ASN A 186 -35.95 40.10 33.78
C ASN A 186 -36.52 41.53 33.63
N PRO A 187 -36.60 42.32 34.72
CA PRO A 187 -37.14 43.69 34.67
C PRO A 187 -36.39 44.65 33.73
N LEU A 188 -35.07 44.53 33.62
CA LEU A 188 -34.26 45.35 32.71
C LEU A 188 -34.52 44.98 31.25
N ALA A 189 -34.55 43.68 30.93
CA ALA A 189 -34.89 43.20 29.60
C ALA A 189 -36.32 43.63 29.19
N LYS A 190 -37.26 43.61 30.14
CA LYS A 190 -38.63 44.12 29.93
C LYS A 190 -38.65 45.61 29.58
N ALA A 191 -37.91 46.45 30.32
CA ALA A 191 -37.82 47.89 30.07
C ALA A 191 -37.16 48.22 28.72
N VAL A 192 -36.04 47.55 28.40
CA VAL A 192 -35.37 47.68 27.08
C VAL A 192 -36.31 47.20 25.96
N GLY A 193 -37.02 46.08 26.19
CA GLY A 193 -37.94 45.54 25.21
C GLY A 193 -39.18 46.39 24.98
N GLN A 194 -39.67 47.12 25.99
CA GLN A 194 -40.74 48.10 25.83
C GLN A 194 -40.34 49.22 24.87
N LEU A 195 -39.11 49.75 25.00
CA LEU A 195 -38.60 50.78 24.09
C LEU A 195 -38.36 50.25 22.67
N LYS A 196 -37.98 48.98 22.55
CA LYS A 196 -37.79 48.29 21.26
C LYS A 196 -39.08 47.70 20.66
N GLN A 197 -40.26 47.96 21.26
CA GLN A 197 -41.56 47.41 20.82
C GLN A 197 -41.59 45.88 20.67
N LEU A 198 -40.79 45.16 21.47
CA LEU A 198 -40.58 43.71 21.34
C LEU A 198 -41.86 42.88 21.48
N GLN A 199 -42.82 43.36 22.27
CA GLN A 199 -44.12 42.71 22.48
C GLN A 199 -44.89 42.49 21.17
N GLU A 200 -44.95 43.48 20.29
CA GLU A 200 -45.65 43.38 19.00
C GLU A 200 -44.93 42.45 18.03
N ILE A 201 -43.59 42.43 18.09
CA ILE A 201 -42.75 41.54 17.29
C ILE A 201 -42.96 40.08 17.71
N LEU A 202 -42.98 39.80 19.02
CA LEU A 202 -43.19 38.47 19.59
C LEU A 202 -44.59 37.91 19.26
N GLU A 203 -45.62 38.76 19.22
CA GLU A 203 -46.99 38.37 18.82
C GLU A 203 -47.07 38.02 17.32
N ARG A 204 -46.34 38.73 16.46
CA ARG A 204 -46.25 38.47 15.01
C ARG A 204 -45.29 37.32 14.66
N ALA A 205 -44.35 37.00 15.55
CA ALA A 205 -43.33 35.97 15.38
C ALA A 205 -43.92 34.58 15.13
N GLY A 206 -45.01 34.23 15.82
CA GLY A 206 -45.67 32.92 15.71
C GLY A 206 -46.53 32.72 14.45
N THR A 207 -46.83 33.79 13.70
CA THR A 207 -47.79 33.76 12.59
C THR A 207 -47.18 34.24 11.26
N ILE A 208 -47.02 35.55 11.07
CA ILE A 208 -46.62 36.17 9.79
C ILE A 208 -45.09 36.17 9.62
N LEU A 209 -44.34 36.27 10.70
CA LEU A 209 -42.87 36.37 10.65
C LEU A 209 -42.16 35.02 10.75
N LYS A 210 -42.87 33.92 11.04
CA LYS A 210 -42.26 32.59 11.19
C LYS A 210 -41.43 32.15 9.98
N PRO A 211 -41.92 32.23 8.72
CA PRO A 211 -41.11 31.88 7.56
C PRO A 211 -39.88 32.78 7.36
N LYS A 212 -39.94 34.03 7.85
CA LYS A 212 -38.81 34.98 7.80
C LYS A 212 -37.75 34.64 8.84
N PHE A 213 -38.14 34.27 10.06
CA PHE A 213 -37.22 33.77 11.07
C PHE A 213 -36.60 32.43 10.68
N ASP A 214 -37.37 31.51 10.08
CA ASP A 214 -36.84 30.23 9.59
C ASP A 214 -35.80 30.45 8.46
N ALA A 215 -36.08 31.35 7.51
CA ALA A 215 -35.15 31.71 6.44
C ALA A 215 -33.90 32.41 6.99
N TYR A 216 -34.06 33.29 7.98
CA TYR A 216 -32.96 33.95 8.70
C TYR A 216 -32.07 32.93 9.43
N ASP A 217 -32.65 32.02 10.20
CA ASP A 217 -31.91 31.00 10.95
C ASP A 217 -31.14 30.07 10.00
N ASN A 218 -31.75 29.70 8.86
CA ASN A 218 -31.06 28.92 7.84
C ASN A 218 -29.88 29.68 7.19
N LEU A 219 -30.03 30.98 6.94
CA LEU A 219 -28.94 31.81 6.40
C LEU A 219 -27.78 31.93 7.40
N VAL A 220 -28.08 32.23 8.66
CA VAL A 220 -27.06 32.34 9.73
C VAL A 220 -26.35 31.00 9.93
N ARG A 221 -27.07 29.87 9.85
CA ARG A 221 -26.45 28.52 9.88
C ARG A 221 -25.50 28.30 8.70
N ALA A 222 -25.89 28.71 7.49
CA ALA A 222 -25.04 28.59 6.30
C ALA A 222 -23.79 29.47 6.41
N VAL A 223 -23.91 30.70 6.92
CA VAL A 223 -22.79 31.61 7.23
C VAL A 223 -21.79 30.95 8.18
N LEU A 224 -22.29 30.35 9.27
CA LEU A 224 -21.48 29.62 10.25
C LEU A 224 -20.72 28.44 9.61
N LYS A 225 -21.41 27.63 8.80
CA LYS A 225 -20.79 26.49 8.09
C LYS A 225 -19.65 26.94 7.17
N VAL A 226 -19.90 27.93 6.31
CA VAL A 226 -18.89 28.43 5.36
C VAL A 226 -17.70 29.04 6.11
N THR A 227 -17.94 29.79 7.18
CA THR A 227 -16.89 30.37 8.03
C THR A 227 -15.99 29.28 8.61
N LYS A 228 -16.56 28.20 9.16
CA LYS A 228 -15.78 27.04 9.65
C LYS A 228 -14.92 26.41 8.56
N SER A 229 -15.47 26.22 7.37
CA SER A 229 -14.73 25.64 6.23
C SER A 229 -13.58 26.55 5.77
N ILE A 230 -13.76 27.88 5.77
CA ILE A 230 -12.70 28.84 5.43
C ILE A 230 -11.53 28.73 6.43
N ILE A 231 -11.82 28.69 7.73
CA ILE A 231 -10.78 28.57 8.77
C ILE A 231 -10.03 27.24 8.64
N GLN A 232 -10.75 26.13 8.46
CA GLN A 232 -10.13 24.81 8.25
C GLN A 232 -9.22 24.80 7.01
N LEU A 233 -9.63 25.50 5.94
CA LEU A 233 -8.85 25.58 4.72
C LEU A 233 -7.59 26.44 4.91
N GLN A 234 -7.68 27.52 5.67
CA GLN A 234 -6.53 28.37 6.01
C GLN A 234 -5.53 27.63 6.91
N ASP A 235 -6.00 26.93 7.94
CA ASP A 235 -5.17 26.05 8.78
C ASP A 235 -4.40 25.05 7.92
N LEU A 236 -5.09 24.43 6.97
CA LEU A 236 -4.49 23.45 6.07
C LEU A 236 -3.45 24.09 5.15
N HIS A 237 -3.69 25.31 4.65
CA HIS A 237 -2.72 26.03 3.82
C HIS A 237 -1.41 26.31 4.57
N ASN A 238 -1.43 26.33 5.90
CA ASN A 238 -0.24 26.48 6.71
C ASN A 238 0.48 25.16 7.00
N ASP A 239 -0.02 24.01 6.52
CA ASP A 239 0.66 22.71 6.64
C ASP A 239 1.97 22.71 5.82
N PRO A 240 3.11 22.31 6.43
CA PRO A 240 4.43 22.35 5.78
C PRO A 240 4.55 21.43 4.56
N HIS A 241 3.68 20.42 4.41
CA HIS A 241 3.69 19.51 3.27
C HIS A 241 3.03 20.10 2.01
N LEU A 242 2.34 21.25 2.11
CA LEU A 242 1.71 21.91 0.96
C LEU A 242 2.67 22.91 0.30
N THR A 243 3.20 22.55 -0.88
CA THR A 243 4.02 23.44 -1.70
C THR A 243 3.17 24.53 -2.37
N PRO A 244 3.76 25.69 -2.71
CA PRO A 244 3.05 26.78 -3.40
C PRO A 244 2.42 26.35 -4.73
N GLU A 245 3.01 25.37 -5.42
CA GLU A 245 2.46 24.78 -6.65
C GLU A 245 1.15 24.05 -6.39
N ILE A 246 1.08 23.21 -5.35
CA ILE A 246 -0.15 22.51 -4.97
C ILE A 246 -1.22 23.50 -4.52
N LYS A 247 -0.84 24.52 -3.73
CA LYS A 247 -1.73 25.62 -3.32
C LYS A 247 -2.32 26.38 -4.51
N SER A 248 -1.52 26.66 -5.53
CA SER A 248 -1.97 27.34 -6.76
C SER A 248 -2.92 26.48 -7.61
N SER A 249 -2.75 25.15 -7.60
CA SER A 249 -3.60 24.21 -8.33
C SER A 249 -4.95 23.93 -7.66
N ALA A 250 -5.03 24.11 -6.34
CA ALA A 250 -6.20 23.80 -5.53
C ALA A 250 -7.20 24.97 -5.45
N SER A 251 -7.60 25.55 -6.58
CA SER A 251 -8.69 26.55 -6.74
C SER A 251 -8.89 27.52 -5.55
N THR A 252 -7.80 28.04 -4.98
CA THR A 252 -7.82 28.99 -3.85
C THR A 252 -8.43 30.34 -4.23
N ALA A 253 -8.60 30.58 -5.53
CA ALA A 253 -9.34 31.69 -6.12
C ALA A 253 -10.78 31.83 -5.60
N HIS A 254 -11.35 30.79 -4.99
CA HIS A 254 -12.70 30.85 -4.41
C HIS A 254 -12.75 31.36 -2.96
N ILE A 255 -11.62 31.48 -2.24
CA ILE A 255 -11.61 31.98 -0.85
C ILE A 255 -12.09 33.44 -0.77
N PRO A 256 -11.55 34.39 -1.57
CA PRO A 256 -12.02 35.78 -1.54
C PRO A 256 -13.52 35.89 -1.86
N THR A 257 -13.98 35.12 -2.85
CA THR A 257 -15.38 35.03 -3.24
C THR A 257 -16.24 34.47 -2.11
N ALA A 258 -15.80 33.41 -1.45
CA ALA A 258 -16.51 32.81 -0.32
C ALA A 258 -16.63 33.79 0.85
N VAL A 259 -15.56 34.52 1.18
CA VAL A 259 -15.56 35.56 2.21
C VAL A 259 -16.54 36.68 1.84
N TYR A 260 -16.47 37.19 0.61
CA TYR A 260 -17.40 38.21 0.13
C TYR A 260 -18.86 37.79 0.26
N TRP A 261 -19.22 36.61 -0.24
CA TRP A 261 -20.60 36.12 -0.17
C TRP A 261 -21.05 35.87 1.28
N THR A 262 -20.13 35.46 2.15
CA THR A 262 -20.42 35.28 3.58
C THR A 262 -20.67 36.61 4.28
N ILE A 263 -19.82 37.63 4.06
CA ILE A 263 -20.01 38.98 4.60
C ILE A 263 -21.29 39.62 4.05
N ARG A 264 -21.55 39.48 2.74
CA ARG A 264 -22.79 39.96 2.13
C ARG A 264 -24.02 39.31 2.77
N SER A 265 -23.99 38.01 3.02
CA SER A 265 -25.05 37.31 3.74
C SER A 265 -25.22 37.80 5.17
N ILE A 266 -24.14 38.15 5.86
CA ILE A 266 -24.18 38.77 7.19
C ILE A 266 -24.87 40.14 7.14
N VAL A 267 -24.51 41.00 6.17
CA VAL A 267 -25.14 42.32 5.97
C VAL A 267 -26.64 42.17 5.73
N VAL A 268 -27.05 41.26 4.83
CA VAL A 268 -28.47 41.03 4.53
C VAL A 268 -29.22 40.45 5.74
N ALA A 269 -28.60 39.53 6.48
CA ALA A 269 -29.19 39.00 7.72
C ALA A 269 -29.39 40.11 8.77
N ALA A 270 -28.43 41.02 8.92
CA ALA A 270 -28.52 42.15 9.83
C ALA A 270 -29.61 43.15 9.43
N SER A 271 -29.68 43.50 8.13
CA SER A 271 -30.76 44.36 7.60
C SER A 271 -32.14 43.75 7.86
N GLN A 272 -32.28 42.43 7.71
CA GLN A 272 -33.55 41.76 7.98
C GLN A 272 -33.91 41.79 9.47
N LEU A 273 -32.94 41.54 10.36
CA LEU A 273 -33.16 41.64 11.80
C LEU A 273 -33.61 43.06 12.18
N LEU A 274 -32.96 44.08 11.60
CA LEU A 274 -33.31 45.48 11.81
C LEU A 274 -34.72 45.81 11.30
N GLY A 275 -35.07 45.39 10.08
CA GLY A 275 -36.40 45.59 9.49
C GLY A 275 -37.52 44.86 10.26
N ILE A 276 -37.22 43.74 10.91
CA ILE A 276 -38.14 43.09 11.85
C ILE A 276 -38.35 43.95 13.11
N THR A 277 -37.33 44.69 13.55
CA THR A 277 -37.38 45.53 14.76
C THR A 277 -37.93 46.95 14.60
N SER A 278 -37.93 47.53 13.39
CA SER A 278 -38.21 48.96 13.19
C SER A 278 -39.68 49.32 12.89
N SER A 279 -40.61 48.36 12.89
CA SER A 279 -42.06 48.60 12.68
C SER A 279 -42.45 49.29 11.35
N GLU A 280 -41.51 49.53 10.42
CA GLU A 280 -41.76 50.13 9.10
C GLU A 280 -41.87 49.04 8.00
N PRO A 281 -43.02 48.94 7.30
CA PRO A 281 -43.25 47.91 6.27
C PRO A 281 -42.44 48.09 4.98
N GLU A 282 -41.74 49.22 4.80
CA GLU A 282 -40.96 49.54 3.58
C GLU A 282 -39.56 48.90 3.53
N TYR A 283 -39.08 48.30 4.63
CA TYR A 283 -37.69 47.79 4.73
C TYR A 283 -37.57 46.27 4.88
N VAL A 284 -38.66 45.52 4.70
CA VAL A 284 -38.64 44.07 4.92
C VAL A 284 -38.25 43.34 3.63
N THR A 285 -37.03 42.82 3.58
CA THR A 285 -36.57 41.99 2.46
C THR A 285 -37.41 40.73 2.34
N GLU A 286 -37.70 40.31 1.11
CA GLU A 286 -38.56 39.18 0.83
C GLU A 286 -37.88 37.87 1.23
N ALA A 287 -38.61 36.94 1.85
CA ALA A 287 -38.03 35.71 2.42
C ALA A 287 -37.31 34.80 1.39
N TRP A 288 -37.60 34.97 0.09
CA TRP A 288 -36.92 34.26 -0.99
C TRP A 288 -35.47 34.75 -1.18
N GLU A 289 -35.15 36.00 -0.89
CA GLU A 289 -33.78 36.54 -1.01
C GLU A 289 -32.85 35.89 0.01
N LEU A 290 -33.29 35.77 1.28
CA LEU A 290 -32.57 35.04 2.34
C LEU A 290 -32.35 33.58 1.96
N SER A 291 -33.38 32.93 1.43
CA SER A 291 -33.32 31.53 1.00
C SER A 291 -32.36 31.34 -0.19
N SER A 292 -32.34 32.30 -1.13
CA SER A 292 -31.42 32.28 -2.28
C SER A 292 -29.96 32.44 -1.86
N LEU A 293 -29.68 33.32 -0.88
CA LEU A 293 -28.35 33.49 -0.30
C LEU A 293 -27.93 32.27 0.51
N ALA A 294 -28.84 31.68 1.28
CA ALA A 294 -28.58 30.46 2.03
C ALA A 294 -28.22 29.31 1.07
N HIS A 295 -28.95 29.16 -0.04
CA HIS A 295 -28.63 28.18 -1.08
C HIS A 295 -27.27 28.45 -1.74
N LYS A 296 -26.95 29.74 -2.01
CA LYS A 296 -25.65 30.13 -2.56
C LYS A 296 -24.50 29.80 -1.60
N LEU A 297 -24.64 30.07 -0.31
CA LEU A 297 -23.66 29.70 0.71
C LEU A 297 -23.52 28.19 0.85
N GLU A 298 -24.61 27.42 0.77
CA GLU A 298 -24.53 25.95 0.81
C GLU A 298 -23.76 25.40 -0.42
N ASN A 299 -23.93 25.98 -1.61
CA ASN A 299 -23.13 25.62 -2.79
C ASN A 299 -21.64 25.95 -2.59
N ILE A 300 -21.32 27.11 -2.00
CA ILE A 300 -19.95 27.49 -1.64
C ILE A 300 -19.38 26.51 -0.62
N PHE A 301 -20.14 26.16 0.43
CA PHE A 301 -19.76 25.19 1.45
C PHE A 301 -19.41 23.84 0.84
N ASN A 302 -20.27 23.29 -0.04
CA ASN A 302 -20.03 22.02 -0.71
C ASN A 302 -18.72 22.06 -1.53
N HIS A 303 -18.47 23.14 -2.26
CA HIS A 303 -17.23 23.31 -3.02
C HIS A 303 -15.99 23.40 -2.11
N LEU A 304 -16.05 24.15 -1.01
CA LEU A 304 -14.97 24.24 -0.03
C LEU A 304 -14.70 22.88 0.62
N GLN A 305 -15.74 22.11 0.95
CA GLN A 305 -15.61 20.79 1.55
C GLN A 305 -14.97 19.77 0.60
N GLU A 306 -15.33 19.80 -0.68
CA GLU A 306 -14.65 18.98 -1.69
C GLU A 306 -13.16 19.33 -1.80
N ASN A 307 -12.82 20.61 -1.78
CA ASN A 307 -11.43 21.07 -1.84
C ASN A 307 -10.65 20.65 -0.58
N LEU A 308 -11.24 20.79 0.60
CA LEU A 308 -10.68 20.30 1.86
C LEU A 308 -10.38 18.79 1.77
N ASN A 309 -11.36 17.99 1.36
CA ASN A 309 -11.18 16.55 1.24
C ASN A 309 -10.06 16.17 0.26
N LYS A 310 -9.98 16.86 -0.90
CA LYS A 310 -8.89 16.66 -1.88
C LYS A 310 -7.53 17.01 -1.28
N LEU A 311 -7.41 18.14 -0.59
CA LEU A 311 -6.15 18.55 0.01
C LEU A 311 -5.72 17.62 1.15
N TYR A 312 -6.62 17.19 2.03
CA TYR A 312 -6.33 16.17 3.04
C TYR A 312 -5.79 14.88 2.41
N GLN A 313 -6.40 14.43 1.31
CA GLN A 313 -5.91 13.26 0.57
C GLN A 313 -4.51 13.48 -0.03
N ILE A 314 -4.23 14.67 -0.56
CA ILE A 314 -2.90 15.02 -1.09
C ILE A 314 -1.86 15.02 0.03
N ILE A 315 -2.14 15.68 1.16
CA ILE A 315 -1.25 15.73 2.33
C ILE A 315 -0.99 14.32 2.83
N GLN A 316 -2.02 13.48 2.95
CA GLN A 316 -1.85 12.10 3.39
C GLN A 316 -0.94 11.32 2.42
N LYS A 317 -1.13 11.47 1.11
CA LYS A 317 -0.26 10.84 0.11
C LYS A 317 1.20 11.30 0.23
N ILE A 318 1.44 12.59 0.45
CA ILE A 318 2.79 13.13 0.64
C ILE A 318 3.41 12.53 1.91
N LYS A 319 2.68 12.52 3.03
CA LYS A 319 3.14 11.92 4.29
C LYS A 319 3.45 10.43 4.13
N ASP A 320 2.61 9.69 3.41
CA ASP A 320 2.82 8.26 3.14
C ASP A 320 4.05 8.02 2.24
N GLU A 321 4.34 8.90 1.28
CA GLU A 321 5.54 8.85 0.45
C GLU A 321 6.81 9.23 1.23
N ASP A 322 6.75 10.26 2.06
CA ASP A 322 7.86 10.66 2.94
C ASP A 322 8.21 9.55 3.92
N ALA A 323 7.20 8.92 4.52
CA ALA A 323 7.37 7.76 5.40
C ALA A 323 7.96 6.55 4.64
N PHE A 324 7.47 6.25 3.43
CA PHE A 324 8.03 5.19 2.60
C PHE A 324 9.51 5.44 2.25
N ASN A 325 9.85 6.67 1.88
CA ASN A 325 11.24 7.06 1.59
C ASN A 325 12.11 7.05 2.85
N ALA A 326 11.57 7.36 4.02
CA ALA A 326 12.26 7.23 5.30
C ALA A 326 12.55 5.75 5.63
N ILE A 327 11.56 4.86 5.46
CA ILE A 327 11.72 3.41 5.62
C ILE A 327 12.82 2.89 4.69
N ALA A 328 12.75 3.25 3.40
CA ALA A 328 13.74 2.85 2.41
C ALA A 328 15.15 3.26 2.83
N ARG A 329 15.34 4.53 3.21
CA ARG A 329 16.63 5.03 3.70
C ARG A 329 17.15 4.26 4.90
N ILE A 330 16.27 3.91 5.86
CA ILE A 330 16.67 3.17 7.05
C ILE A 330 17.08 1.74 6.70
N LEU A 331 16.31 1.02 5.87
CA LEU A 331 16.62 -0.38 5.54
C LEU A 331 17.81 -0.54 4.57
N GLU A 332 18.13 0.50 3.81
CA GLU A 332 19.21 0.47 2.80
C GLU A 332 20.55 0.99 3.33
N THR A 333 20.58 1.58 4.52
CA THR A 333 21.81 2.11 5.15
C THR A 333 22.27 1.23 6.31
N PRO A 334 23.58 1.08 6.55
CA PRO A 334 24.09 0.39 7.73
C PRO A 334 23.91 1.24 8.99
N HIS A 335 23.64 0.60 10.13
CA HIS A 335 23.50 1.23 11.44
C HIS A 335 24.46 0.62 12.47
N ILE A 336 24.49 1.19 13.68
CA ILE A 336 25.29 0.67 14.81
C ILE A 336 24.88 -0.76 15.17
N ASP A 337 23.57 -1.02 15.13
CA ASP A 337 22.97 -2.34 15.22
C ASP A 337 21.61 -2.34 14.49
N ASN A 338 21.04 -3.53 14.32
CA ASN A 338 19.78 -3.75 13.64
C ASN A 338 18.53 -3.25 14.39
N THR A 339 18.65 -2.64 15.59
CA THR A 339 17.48 -2.22 16.37
C THR A 339 16.62 -1.19 15.64
N LYS A 340 17.25 -0.18 15.00
CA LYS A 340 16.52 0.89 14.30
C LYS A 340 15.74 0.35 13.07
N PRO A 341 16.35 -0.43 12.17
CA PRO A 341 15.61 -1.15 11.12
C PRO A 341 14.49 -2.04 11.65
N LEU A 342 14.73 -2.80 12.72
CA LEU A 342 13.70 -3.68 13.31
C LEU A 342 12.51 -2.88 13.87
N ARG A 343 12.73 -1.73 14.53
CA ARG A 343 11.64 -0.85 15.00
C ARG A 343 10.81 -0.27 13.86
N VAL A 344 11.43 -0.02 12.72
CA VAL A 344 10.72 0.48 11.53
C VAL A 344 9.84 -0.60 10.92
N LEU A 345 10.28 -1.87 10.93
CA LEU A 345 9.51 -3.00 10.43
C LEU A 345 8.39 -3.42 11.40
N PHE A 346 8.69 -3.37 12.70
CA PHE A 346 7.85 -3.88 13.77
C PHE A 346 7.61 -2.78 14.81
N TYR A 347 6.54 -2.02 14.66
CA TYR A 347 6.17 -0.95 15.58
C TYR A 347 4.84 -1.22 16.27
N LYS A 348 4.78 -1.05 17.59
CA LYS A 348 3.53 -0.92 18.35
C LYS A 348 3.76 -0.15 19.64
N ASP A 349 2.76 0.65 20.05
CA ASP A 349 2.79 1.50 21.25
C ASP A 349 2.98 0.67 22.54
N ASP A 350 4.24 0.54 22.96
CA ASP A 350 4.73 -0.04 24.22
C ASP A 350 4.44 -1.53 24.48
N GLN A 351 3.94 -2.28 23.49
CA GLN A 351 3.75 -3.73 23.59
C GLN A 351 4.86 -4.49 22.85
N PRO A 352 5.31 -5.65 23.37
CA PRO A 352 6.34 -6.42 22.69
C PRO A 352 5.86 -6.84 21.29
N ALA A 353 6.63 -6.41 20.28
CA ALA A 353 6.24 -6.50 18.88
C ALA A 353 6.27 -7.93 18.33
N LEU A 354 7.02 -8.83 18.98
CA LEU A 354 7.24 -10.20 18.53
C LEU A 354 6.61 -11.22 19.49
N TYR A 355 6.47 -12.43 18.98
CA TYR A 355 6.05 -13.61 19.72
C TYR A 355 7.05 -14.73 19.48
N ASP A 356 7.58 -15.28 20.56
CA ASP A 356 8.42 -16.46 20.58
C ASP A 356 7.50 -17.69 20.58
N CYS A 357 7.36 -18.35 19.43
CA CYS A 357 6.44 -19.48 19.29
C CYS A 357 6.89 -20.71 20.08
N PHE A 358 8.21 -20.91 20.24
CA PHE A 358 8.76 -22.02 21.01
C PHE A 358 8.45 -21.87 22.50
N ASN A 359 8.74 -20.71 23.09
CA ASN A 359 8.47 -20.45 24.52
C ASN A 359 7.05 -19.93 24.80
N LYS A 360 6.25 -19.73 23.74
CA LYS A 360 4.85 -19.27 23.80
C LYS A 360 4.66 -17.97 24.58
N LYS A 361 5.51 -16.96 24.31
CA LYS A 361 5.47 -15.67 25.01
C LYS A 361 5.74 -14.50 24.07
N ARG A 362 5.18 -13.33 24.41
CA ARG A 362 5.53 -12.07 23.73
C ARG A 362 6.92 -11.62 24.15
N VAL A 363 7.70 -11.12 23.19
CA VAL A 363 9.08 -10.67 23.38
C VAL A 363 9.34 -9.38 22.61
N ASP A 364 10.27 -8.58 23.11
CA ASP A 364 10.70 -7.36 22.44
C ASP A 364 11.66 -7.69 21.28
N ILE A 365 11.80 -6.77 20.32
CA ILE A 365 12.78 -6.89 19.23
C ILE A 365 14.23 -6.98 19.73
N ASP A 366 14.52 -6.55 20.95
CA ASP A 366 15.86 -6.60 21.55
C ASP A 366 16.45 -8.03 21.58
N VAL A 367 15.62 -9.08 21.53
CA VAL A 367 16.09 -10.49 21.42
C VAL A 367 16.82 -10.79 20.11
N LEU A 368 16.60 -9.96 19.08
CA LEU A 368 17.22 -10.04 17.75
C LEU A 368 18.42 -9.11 17.60
N LYS A 369 18.73 -8.30 18.62
CA LYS A 369 19.77 -7.28 18.56
C LYS A 369 21.13 -7.87 18.22
N ARG A 370 21.80 -7.29 17.22
CA ARG A 370 23.13 -7.72 16.71
C ARG A 370 23.20 -9.18 16.24
N LYS A 371 22.08 -9.77 15.84
CA LYS A 371 22.02 -11.08 15.19
C LYS A 371 21.72 -10.94 13.71
N VAL A 372 22.08 -11.95 12.92
CA VAL A 372 21.53 -12.11 11.57
C VAL A 372 20.05 -12.45 11.72
N VAL A 373 19.18 -11.72 11.04
CA VAL A 373 17.73 -11.92 11.09
C VAL A 373 17.24 -12.32 9.70
N ILE A 374 16.54 -13.44 9.61
CA ILE A 374 15.87 -13.90 8.41
C ILE A 374 14.38 -13.59 8.56
N LEU A 375 13.89 -12.66 7.75
CA LEU A 375 12.47 -12.34 7.66
C LEU A 375 11.84 -13.35 6.69
N PHE A 376 11.04 -14.26 7.23
CA PHE A 376 10.21 -15.18 6.47
C PHE A 376 8.89 -14.52 6.13
N ILE A 377 8.76 -14.04 4.90
CA ILE A 377 7.61 -13.27 4.44
C ILE A 377 6.76 -14.19 3.56
N SER A 378 5.50 -14.39 3.92
CA SER A 378 4.56 -15.24 3.17
C SER A 378 3.14 -14.70 3.28
N ASP A 379 2.22 -15.25 2.51
CA ASP A 379 0.80 -15.19 2.87
C ASP A 379 0.48 -16.25 3.95
N LEU A 380 -0.81 -16.56 4.16
CA LEU A 380 -1.23 -17.55 5.15
C LEU A 380 -1.32 -18.98 4.59
N ASP A 381 -1.21 -19.16 3.27
CA ASP A 381 -1.35 -20.47 2.61
C ASP A 381 0.02 -21.13 2.43
N VAL A 382 0.79 -21.15 3.52
CA VAL A 382 2.25 -21.37 3.49
C VAL A 382 2.67 -22.85 3.62
N LEU A 383 1.84 -23.70 4.22
CA LEU A 383 2.17 -25.10 4.51
C LEU A 383 2.48 -25.96 3.27
N PRO A 384 1.79 -25.79 2.12
CA PRO A 384 2.08 -26.55 0.90
C PRO A 384 3.35 -26.07 0.19
N GLU A 385 3.91 -24.92 0.59
CA GLU A 385 4.99 -24.27 -0.15
C GLU A 385 6.36 -24.85 0.22
N SER A 386 7.21 -25.00 -0.79
CA SER A 386 8.54 -25.58 -0.61
C SER A 386 9.42 -24.79 0.35
N GLU A 387 9.20 -23.48 0.39
CA GLU A 387 9.88 -22.49 1.20
C GLU A 387 9.65 -22.74 2.70
N TYR A 388 8.45 -23.16 3.10
CA TYR A 388 8.16 -23.52 4.49
C TYR A 388 9.00 -24.72 4.94
N MET A 389 9.12 -25.74 4.09
CA MET A 389 9.92 -26.93 4.38
C MET A 389 11.41 -26.59 4.50
N ILE A 390 11.92 -25.69 3.64
CA ILE A 390 13.30 -25.19 3.72
C ILE A 390 13.53 -24.46 5.06
N VAL A 391 12.61 -23.57 5.46
CA VAL A 391 12.68 -22.86 6.74
C VAL A 391 12.67 -23.84 7.91
N GLN A 392 11.78 -24.84 7.87
CA GLN A 392 11.67 -25.86 8.91
C GLN A 392 12.98 -26.66 9.05
N GLN A 393 13.55 -27.12 7.93
CA GLN A 393 14.82 -27.85 7.91
C GLN A 393 15.96 -26.99 8.47
N MET A 394 16.10 -25.75 8.00
CA MET A 394 17.12 -24.81 8.49
C MET A 394 16.98 -24.56 10.00
N HIS A 395 15.75 -24.42 10.49
CA HIS A 395 15.50 -24.25 11.91
C HIS A 395 15.88 -25.50 12.72
N MET A 396 15.55 -26.69 12.23
CA MET A 396 15.91 -27.96 12.86
C MET A 396 17.43 -28.15 12.95
N GLU A 397 18.17 -27.88 11.87
CA GLU A 397 19.63 -27.99 11.84
C GLU A 397 20.31 -27.04 12.83
N LYS A 398 19.85 -25.79 12.89
CA LYS A 398 20.29 -24.79 13.88
C LYS A 398 20.09 -25.31 15.30
N ARG A 399 18.91 -25.87 15.60
CA ARG A 399 18.56 -26.37 16.93
C ARG A 399 19.43 -27.53 17.38
N GLN A 400 19.85 -28.39 16.45
CA GLN A 400 20.77 -29.49 16.74
C GLN A 400 22.21 -29.01 16.98
N ASN A 401 22.59 -27.84 16.47
CA ASN A 401 23.97 -27.36 16.43
C ASN A 401 24.16 -25.96 17.03
N LEU A 402 23.49 -25.63 18.14
CA LEU A 402 23.43 -24.28 18.72
C LEU A 402 24.80 -23.59 18.99
N SER A 403 25.86 -24.37 19.26
CA SER A 403 27.20 -23.83 19.52
C SER A 403 27.96 -23.44 18.25
N ARG A 404 27.48 -23.84 17.07
CA ARG A 404 28.13 -23.54 15.79
C ARG A 404 27.97 -22.07 15.40
N PRO A 405 29.02 -21.43 14.84
CA PRO A 405 28.91 -20.08 14.28
C PRO A 405 27.78 -19.93 13.25
N GLU A 406 27.55 -20.97 12.44
CA GLU A 406 26.52 -21.00 11.40
C GLU A 406 25.09 -20.98 11.96
N SER A 407 24.92 -21.25 13.26
CA SER A 407 23.61 -21.24 13.95
C SER A 407 23.25 -19.88 14.56
N GLN A 408 24.08 -18.85 14.38
CA GLN A 408 23.94 -17.52 14.99
C GLN A 408 23.03 -16.57 14.19
N TYR A 409 21.84 -17.05 13.81
CA TYR A 409 20.80 -16.26 13.14
C TYR A 409 19.41 -16.55 13.72
N GLU A 410 18.43 -15.65 13.59
CA GLU A 410 17.05 -15.91 14.01
C GLU A 410 16.08 -15.79 12.83
N ILE A 411 15.02 -16.58 12.84
CA ILE A 411 13.96 -16.54 11.83
C ILE A 411 12.74 -15.83 12.44
N VAL A 412 12.20 -14.85 11.71
CA VAL A 412 10.99 -14.11 12.07
C VAL A 412 9.97 -14.23 10.96
N TRP A 413 8.84 -14.89 11.22
CA TRP A 413 7.72 -14.96 10.29
C TRP A 413 6.92 -13.66 10.27
N VAL A 414 6.64 -13.17 9.07
CA VAL A 414 5.93 -11.91 8.80
C VAL A 414 4.83 -12.20 7.78
N PRO A 415 3.60 -12.51 8.22
CA PRO A 415 2.48 -12.76 7.32
C PRO A 415 1.99 -11.48 6.66
N ILE A 416 1.85 -11.49 5.34
CA ILE A 416 1.36 -10.35 4.55
C ILE A 416 0.13 -10.77 3.76
N THR A 417 -1.01 -10.17 4.10
CA THR A 417 -2.29 -10.37 3.41
C THR A 417 -2.85 -9.04 2.92
N ASP A 418 -3.69 -9.08 1.89
CA ASP A 418 -4.34 -7.86 1.36
C ASP A 418 -5.28 -7.22 2.39
N GLU A 419 -6.07 -8.05 3.07
CA GLU A 419 -7.02 -7.64 4.09
C GLU A 419 -7.05 -8.67 5.20
N TRP A 420 -7.11 -8.18 6.44
CA TRP A 420 -7.24 -9.00 7.64
C TRP A 420 -8.70 -9.15 8.04
N THR A 421 -9.26 -10.33 7.80
CA THR A 421 -10.60 -10.73 8.26
C THR A 421 -10.49 -11.61 9.50
N GLU A 422 -11.59 -11.76 10.24
CA GLU A 422 -11.63 -12.64 11.43
C GLU A 422 -11.17 -14.08 11.13
N ALA A 423 -11.60 -14.63 10.00
CA ALA A 423 -11.17 -15.97 9.57
C ALA A 423 -9.66 -16.06 9.34
N LYS A 424 -9.04 -15.01 8.76
CA LYS A 424 -7.58 -14.96 8.56
C LYS A 424 -6.81 -14.78 9.87
N TYR A 425 -7.37 -14.05 10.84
CA TYR A 425 -6.78 -13.97 12.17
C TYR A 425 -6.78 -15.34 12.86
N GLN A 426 -7.87 -16.11 12.74
CA GLN A 426 -7.93 -17.48 13.27
C GLN A 426 -6.94 -18.41 12.57
N GLN A 427 -6.80 -18.30 11.24
CA GLN A 427 -5.79 -19.04 10.48
C GLN A 427 -4.36 -18.67 10.93
N PHE A 428 -4.08 -17.39 11.13
CA PHE A 428 -2.79 -16.90 11.64
C PHE A 428 -2.45 -17.50 13.01
N GLU A 429 -3.39 -17.47 13.97
CA GLU A 429 -3.15 -18.03 15.31
C GLU A 429 -2.96 -19.56 15.27
N SER A 430 -3.67 -20.27 14.38
CA SER A 430 -3.49 -21.71 14.16
C SER A 430 -2.09 -22.04 13.62
N LEU A 431 -1.62 -21.30 12.62
CA LEU A 431 -0.27 -21.47 12.05
C LEU A 431 0.81 -21.15 13.08
N LYS A 432 0.67 -20.01 13.76
CA LYS A 432 1.57 -19.57 14.84
C LYS A 432 1.70 -20.61 15.96
N ALA A 433 0.63 -21.33 16.30
CA ALA A 433 0.66 -22.37 17.34
C ALA A 433 1.51 -23.59 16.96
N ASN A 434 1.75 -23.81 15.67
CA ASN A 434 2.48 -24.96 15.14
C ASN A 434 3.92 -24.63 14.68
N MET A 435 4.37 -23.38 14.86
CA MET A 435 5.73 -22.93 14.50
C MET A 435 6.65 -22.91 15.71
N ASP A 436 7.96 -23.04 15.47
CA ASP A 436 8.99 -23.01 16.52
C ASP A 436 9.92 -21.77 16.46
N TRP A 437 9.76 -20.90 15.46
CA TRP A 437 10.54 -19.67 15.29
C TRP A 437 9.75 -18.42 15.73
N TYR A 438 10.35 -17.23 15.68
CA TYR A 438 9.66 -16.00 16.06
C TYR A 438 8.62 -15.59 15.01
N THR A 439 7.58 -14.89 15.43
CA THR A 439 6.62 -14.23 14.53
C THR A 439 6.22 -12.87 15.09
N VAL A 440 5.53 -12.05 14.30
CA VAL A 440 4.89 -10.83 14.81
C VAL A 440 3.83 -11.15 15.85
N SER A 441 3.73 -10.38 16.93
CA SER A 441 2.75 -10.63 18.00
C SER A 441 1.31 -10.41 17.55
N HIS A 442 1.12 -9.53 16.57
CA HIS A 442 -0.12 -9.26 15.88
C HIS A 442 0.19 -8.67 14.49
N PRO A 443 -0.58 -8.96 13.44
CA PRO A 443 -0.31 -8.41 12.10
C PRO A 443 -0.23 -6.89 12.01
N SER A 444 -0.99 -6.18 12.85
CA SER A 444 -0.98 -4.72 12.92
C SER A 444 0.37 -4.11 13.34
N VAL A 445 1.31 -4.93 13.83
CA VAL A 445 2.69 -4.51 14.17
C VAL A 445 3.45 -4.09 12.90
N VAL A 446 3.05 -4.61 11.74
CA VAL A 446 3.58 -4.23 10.43
C VAL A 446 2.65 -3.18 9.84
N SER A 447 3.15 -1.96 9.68
CA SER A 447 2.33 -0.86 9.15
C SER A 447 2.00 -1.05 7.66
N PRO A 448 0.89 -0.46 7.16
CA PRO A 448 0.55 -0.53 5.73
C PRO A 448 1.66 0.00 4.81
N ILE A 449 2.45 0.97 5.26
CA ILE A 449 3.57 1.54 4.50
C ILE A 449 4.72 0.53 4.40
N VAL A 450 5.00 -0.23 5.47
CA VAL A 450 5.96 -1.34 5.43
C VAL A 450 5.47 -2.44 4.49
N VAL A 451 4.18 -2.82 4.55
CA VAL A 451 3.61 -3.78 3.60
C VAL A 451 3.76 -3.30 2.16
N ARG A 452 3.53 -2.00 1.89
CA ARG A 452 3.76 -1.39 0.57
C ARG A 452 5.22 -1.51 0.16
N TYR A 453 6.17 -1.23 1.05
CA TYR A 453 7.61 -1.40 0.80
C TYR A 453 7.99 -2.83 0.45
N ILE A 454 7.44 -3.82 1.17
CA ILE A 454 7.72 -5.24 0.93
C ILE A 454 7.18 -5.68 -0.45
N ARG A 455 6.02 -5.17 -0.85
CA ARG A 455 5.38 -5.48 -2.15
C ARG A 455 5.97 -4.71 -3.33
N ASP A 456 6.65 -3.59 -3.09
CA ASP A 456 7.20 -2.75 -4.14
C ASP A 456 8.21 -3.51 -5.01
N GLN A 457 8.00 -3.50 -6.33
CA GLN A 457 8.80 -4.24 -7.32
C GLN A 457 10.28 -3.81 -7.34
N ARG A 458 10.59 -2.57 -6.94
CA ARG A 458 11.95 -2.02 -6.89
C ARG A 458 12.64 -2.36 -5.56
N LYS A 459 11.88 -2.80 -4.55
CA LYS A 459 12.36 -3.09 -3.20
C LYS A 459 12.52 -4.60 -3.00
N TRP A 460 11.56 -5.27 -2.36
CA TRP A 460 11.61 -6.71 -2.06
C TRP A 460 10.73 -7.55 -3.01
N ASN A 461 9.80 -6.92 -3.75
CA ASN A 461 8.99 -7.55 -4.79
C ASN A 461 8.22 -8.80 -4.30
N PHE A 462 7.59 -8.71 -3.12
CA PHE A 462 6.72 -9.79 -2.63
C PHE A 462 5.41 -9.85 -3.45
N VAL A 463 5.24 -10.95 -4.19
CA VAL A 463 4.04 -11.24 -5.00
C VAL A 463 3.47 -12.61 -4.58
N LYS A 464 3.05 -12.70 -3.32
CA LYS A 464 2.47 -13.89 -2.63
C LYS A 464 3.44 -15.04 -2.37
N LYS A 465 4.30 -15.38 -3.34
CA LYS A 465 5.31 -16.43 -3.15
C LYS A 465 6.26 -16.05 -1.99
N PRO A 466 6.58 -16.95 -1.05
CA PRO A 466 7.38 -16.61 0.10
C PRO A 466 8.78 -16.13 -0.25
N LEU A 467 9.28 -15.25 0.61
CA LEU A 467 10.61 -14.69 0.53
C LEU A 467 11.34 -14.89 1.85
N LEU A 468 12.65 -15.13 1.77
CA LEU A 468 13.56 -15.08 2.91
C LEU A 468 14.48 -13.88 2.76
N VAL A 469 14.12 -12.76 3.39
CA VAL A 469 14.94 -11.55 3.37
C VAL A 469 15.92 -11.60 4.53
N VAL A 470 17.21 -11.43 4.26
CA VAL A 470 18.27 -11.51 5.26
C VAL A 470 18.76 -10.12 5.63
N MET A 471 18.70 -9.82 6.93
CA MET A 471 19.23 -8.63 7.57
C MET A 471 20.45 -8.99 8.41
N ASP A 472 21.54 -8.24 8.28
CA ASP A 472 22.75 -8.45 9.07
C ASP A 472 22.65 -7.82 10.49
N PRO A 473 23.64 -8.04 11.38
CA PRO A 473 23.67 -7.44 12.71
C PRO A 473 23.63 -5.91 12.75
N GLN A 474 24.03 -5.23 11.67
CA GLN A 474 24.04 -3.77 11.49
C GLN A 474 22.71 -3.26 10.91
N GLY A 475 21.79 -4.16 10.58
CA GLY A 475 20.46 -3.84 10.08
C GLY A 475 20.40 -3.60 8.58
N GLN A 476 21.46 -3.92 7.83
CA GLN A 476 21.47 -3.84 6.37
C GLN A 476 20.83 -5.09 5.76
N ILE A 477 20.02 -4.91 4.72
CA ILE A 477 19.49 -6.02 3.93
C ILE A 477 20.58 -6.57 3.00
N VAL A 478 21.13 -7.73 3.35
CA VAL A 478 22.26 -8.36 2.66
C VAL A 478 21.85 -9.44 1.65
N HIS A 479 20.58 -9.85 1.67
CA HIS A 479 19.99 -10.74 0.68
C HIS A 479 18.47 -10.53 0.60
N LYS A 480 17.92 -10.31 -0.59
CA LYS A 480 16.48 -10.04 -0.76
C LYS A 480 15.60 -11.30 -0.86
N ASN A 481 16.18 -12.42 -1.28
CA ASN A 481 15.48 -13.71 -1.28
C ASN A 481 16.43 -14.92 -1.16
N ALA A 482 16.82 -15.30 0.04
CA ALA A 482 17.81 -16.34 0.30
C ALA A 482 17.25 -17.78 0.23
N VAL A 483 16.00 -17.97 -0.22
CA VAL A 483 15.36 -19.30 -0.35
C VAL A 483 16.25 -20.28 -1.11
N HIS A 484 16.69 -19.89 -2.31
CA HIS A 484 17.48 -20.77 -3.15
C HIS A 484 18.85 -21.05 -2.55
N MET A 485 19.52 -20.02 -2.01
CA MET A 485 20.80 -20.17 -1.31
C MET A 485 20.70 -21.16 -0.14
N MET A 486 19.68 -21.03 0.71
CA MET A 486 19.46 -21.93 1.86
C MET A 486 19.09 -23.34 1.41
N CYS A 487 18.27 -23.48 0.36
CA CYS A 487 17.90 -24.77 -0.21
C CYS A 487 19.13 -25.54 -0.76
N ILE A 488 20.07 -24.83 -1.39
CA ILE A 488 21.24 -25.46 -2.02
C ILE A 488 22.33 -25.79 -0.99
N TRP A 489 22.63 -24.85 -0.08
CA TRP A 489 23.85 -24.87 0.73
C TRP A 489 23.61 -25.07 2.22
N GLY A 490 22.35 -25.02 2.68
CA GLY A 490 22.01 -25.17 4.09
C GLY A 490 22.78 -24.20 5.00
N SER A 491 23.32 -24.72 6.11
CA SER A 491 24.11 -23.94 7.07
C SER A 491 25.43 -23.36 6.53
N ILE A 492 26.03 -23.96 5.49
CA ILE A 492 27.30 -23.49 4.88
C ILE A 492 27.12 -22.11 4.22
N ALA A 493 25.88 -21.76 3.87
CA ALA A 493 25.53 -20.47 3.31
C ALA A 493 25.60 -19.31 4.32
N TYR A 494 25.69 -19.57 5.64
CA TYR A 494 25.81 -18.50 6.64
C TYR A 494 27.00 -17.57 6.31
N PRO A 495 26.85 -16.22 6.38
CA PRO A 495 25.72 -15.45 6.92
C PRO A 495 24.62 -15.08 5.90
N PHE A 496 24.41 -15.92 4.88
CA PHE A 496 23.35 -15.81 3.87
C PHE A 496 23.37 -14.51 3.06
N THR A 497 24.56 -13.98 2.79
CA THR A 497 24.73 -12.76 1.98
C THR A 497 24.81 -13.12 0.50
N SER A 498 24.35 -12.24 -0.39
CA SER A 498 24.49 -12.48 -1.85
C SER A 498 25.96 -12.60 -2.28
N ASN A 499 26.89 -11.97 -1.57
CA ASN A 499 28.32 -12.11 -1.85
C ASN A 499 28.85 -13.50 -1.45
N LYS A 500 28.39 -14.05 -0.32
CA LYS A 500 28.71 -15.43 0.09
C LYS A 500 28.15 -16.44 -0.90
N GLU A 501 26.95 -16.23 -1.42
CA GLU A 501 26.35 -17.09 -2.45
C GLU A 501 27.21 -17.10 -3.72
N ARG A 502 27.71 -15.94 -4.16
CA ARG A 502 28.62 -15.85 -5.30
C ARG A 502 29.90 -16.66 -5.07
N LEU A 503 30.55 -16.49 -3.91
CA LEU A 503 31.77 -17.23 -3.57
C LEU A 503 31.54 -18.74 -3.55
N LEU A 504 30.40 -19.20 -3.01
CA LEU A 504 30.05 -20.63 -3.03
C LEU A 504 29.92 -21.17 -4.45
N TRP A 505 29.35 -20.40 -5.37
CA TRP A 505 29.27 -20.79 -6.77
C TRP A 505 30.60 -20.74 -7.53
N ASP A 506 31.50 -19.84 -7.15
CA ASP A 506 32.83 -19.71 -7.77
C ASP A 506 33.77 -20.84 -7.32
N ASP A 507 33.64 -21.31 -6.07
CA ASP A 507 34.42 -22.41 -5.50
C ASP A 507 33.89 -23.80 -5.90
N GLU A 508 32.67 -23.89 -6.44
CA GLU A 508 32.02 -25.17 -6.76
C GLU A 508 32.25 -25.64 -8.20
N SER A 509 32.16 -26.96 -8.40
CA SER A 509 32.15 -27.59 -9.73
C SER A 509 31.06 -28.64 -9.88
N TRP A 510 30.71 -29.00 -11.11
CA TRP A 510 29.66 -29.98 -11.40
C TRP A 510 30.11 -31.41 -11.06
N ARG A 511 29.91 -31.81 -9.81
CA ARG A 511 30.33 -33.12 -9.26
C ARG A 511 29.20 -33.81 -8.51
N ILE A 512 29.44 -35.07 -8.14
CA ILE A 512 28.42 -35.90 -7.47
C ILE A 512 28.08 -35.36 -6.09
N GLU A 513 29.05 -34.73 -5.42
CA GLU A 513 28.86 -34.06 -4.15
C GLU A 513 27.83 -32.95 -4.30
N LEU A 514 27.96 -32.04 -5.27
CA LEU A 514 26.97 -30.98 -5.48
C LEU A 514 25.55 -31.55 -5.67
N LEU A 515 25.39 -32.63 -6.44
CA LEU A 515 24.08 -33.25 -6.70
C LEU A 515 23.50 -33.98 -5.48
N ALA A 516 24.32 -34.79 -4.83
CA ALA A 516 23.91 -35.72 -3.81
C ALA A 516 24.10 -35.19 -2.39
N ASP A 517 24.68 -33.99 -2.21
CA ASP A 517 24.98 -33.49 -0.87
C ASP A 517 23.73 -33.54 0.01
N SER A 518 23.90 -34.06 1.23
CA SER A 518 22.87 -34.23 2.25
C SER A 518 21.65 -35.12 1.95
N ILE A 519 21.55 -35.81 0.79
CA ILE A 519 20.36 -36.63 0.50
C ILE A 519 20.36 -38.01 1.16
N ASP A 520 21.52 -38.57 1.49
CA ASP A 520 21.62 -39.89 2.16
C ASP A 520 22.76 -39.87 3.19
N PRO A 521 22.54 -40.36 4.43
CA PRO A 521 23.58 -40.40 5.46
C PRO A 521 24.78 -41.28 5.07
N ASN A 522 24.60 -42.28 4.19
CA ASN A 522 25.69 -43.16 3.73
C ASN A 522 26.60 -42.49 2.71
N LEU A 523 26.18 -41.39 2.07
CA LEU A 523 26.99 -40.73 1.06
C LEU A 523 28.33 -40.25 1.60
N PHE A 524 28.37 -39.78 2.84
CA PHE A 524 29.63 -39.39 3.49
C PHE A 524 30.63 -40.56 3.50
N THR A 525 30.17 -41.76 3.85
CA THR A 525 30.97 -42.98 3.87
C THR A 525 31.39 -43.38 2.45
N TRP A 526 30.47 -43.40 1.49
CA TRP A 526 30.77 -43.77 0.10
C TRP A 526 31.75 -42.81 -0.57
N ILE A 527 31.65 -41.52 -0.25
CA ILE A 527 32.57 -40.48 -0.70
C ILE A 527 33.96 -40.70 -0.10
N THR A 528 34.04 -40.97 1.20
CA THR A 528 35.32 -41.22 1.91
C THR A 528 36.01 -42.49 1.40
N GLU A 529 35.23 -43.54 1.13
CA GLU A 529 35.71 -44.81 0.58
C GLU A 529 35.98 -44.74 -0.94
N ARG A 530 35.77 -43.59 -1.58
CA ARG A 530 35.94 -43.35 -3.03
C ARG A 530 35.18 -44.37 -3.90
N LYS A 531 33.97 -44.72 -3.48
CA LYS A 531 33.06 -45.58 -4.27
C LYS A 531 32.46 -44.83 -5.44
N TYR A 532 32.12 -45.55 -6.51
CA TYR A 532 31.28 -45.01 -7.58
C TYR A 532 29.86 -44.90 -7.07
N ILE A 533 29.24 -43.74 -7.25
CA ILE A 533 27.87 -43.46 -6.84
C ILE A 533 27.04 -43.30 -8.10
N CYS A 534 25.98 -44.09 -8.22
CA CYS A 534 25.02 -44.03 -9.30
C CYS A 534 23.68 -43.52 -8.77
N LEU A 535 23.31 -42.31 -9.16
CA LEU A 535 21.97 -41.78 -8.98
C LEU A 535 21.13 -42.15 -10.19
N TYR A 536 19.97 -42.75 -9.99
CA TYR A 536 19.10 -43.11 -11.10
C TYR A 536 17.63 -42.91 -10.75
N GLY A 537 16.80 -42.82 -11.78
CA GLY A 537 15.39 -42.51 -11.59
C GLY A 537 14.53 -42.81 -12.80
N GLY A 538 13.21 -42.70 -12.63
CA GLY A 538 12.19 -43.10 -13.61
C GLY A 538 11.04 -43.87 -12.97
N GLU A 539 9.95 -44.05 -13.71
CA GLU A 539 8.75 -44.77 -13.23
C GLU A 539 8.59 -46.18 -13.83
N ASP A 540 9.38 -46.52 -14.86
CA ASP A 540 9.35 -47.83 -15.50
C ASP A 540 10.13 -48.87 -14.69
N ILE A 541 9.39 -49.77 -14.03
CA ILE A 541 9.96 -50.83 -13.19
C ILE A 541 10.75 -51.87 -13.98
N GLU A 542 10.37 -52.15 -15.23
CA GLU A 542 11.10 -53.10 -16.07
C GLU A 542 12.45 -52.52 -16.47
N TRP A 543 12.46 -51.23 -16.84
CA TRP A 543 13.71 -50.51 -17.06
C TRP A 543 14.58 -50.49 -15.81
N ILE A 544 14.02 -50.18 -14.62
CA ILE A 544 14.78 -50.17 -13.35
C ILE A 544 15.44 -51.53 -13.08
N ARG A 545 14.71 -52.64 -13.23
CA ARG A 545 15.24 -53.99 -13.05
C ARG A 545 16.36 -54.30 -14.05
N ASN A 546 16.15 -53.98 -15.32
CA ASN A 546 17.13 -54.23 -16.37
C ASN A 546 18.40 -53.39 -16.19
N PHE A 547 18.23 -52.11 -15.83
CA PHE A 547 19.31 -51.17 -15.58
C PHE A 547 20.15 -51.57 -14.37
N THR A 548 19.53 -51.83 -13.23
CA THR A 548 20.25 -52.22 -12.00
C THR A 548 21.04 -53.52 -12.18
N ARG A 549 20.51 -54.50 -12.91
CA ARG A 549 21.25 -55.73 -13.26
C ARG A 549 22.44 -55.45 -14.17
N ALA A 550 22.24 -54.67 -15.24
CA ALA A 550 23.31 -54.32 -16.17
C ALA A 550 24.43 -53.53 -15.45
N ALA A 551 24.08 -52.53 -14.67
CA ALA A 551 25.03 -51.72 -13.91
C ALA A 551 25.85 -52.56 -12.92
N LYS A 552 25.21 -53.46 -12.16
CA LYS A 552 25.93 -54.37 -11.24
C LYS A 552 26.85 -55.35 -11.97
N SER A 553 26.42 -55.88 -13.12
CA SER A 553 27.24 -56.76 -13.95
C SER A 553 28.50 -56.05 -14.46
N VAL A 554 28.31 -54.85 -15.03
CA VAL A 554 29.41 -54.02 -15.52
C VAL A 554 30.34 -53.60 -14.39
N ALA A 555 29.80 -53.26 -13.21
CA ALA A 555 30.61 -52.90 -12.06
C ALA A 555 31.51 -54.05 -11.60
N LEU A 556 30.97 -55.28 -11.56
CA LEU A 556 31.75 -56.48 -11.24
C LEU A 556 32.85 -56.74 -12.28
N GLU A 557 32.52 -56.59 -13.56
CA GLU A 557 33.43 -56.85 -14.66
C GLU A 557 34.53 -55.79 -14.80
N ALA A 558 34.20 -54.52 -14.55
CA ALA A 558 35.14 -53.40 -14.51
C ALA A 558 35.95 -53.35 -13.20
N GLY A 559 35.59 -54.17 -12.20
CA GLY A 559 36.23 -54.19 -10.89
C GLY A 559 36.02 -52.92 -10.06
N ILE A 560 34.89 -52.22 -10.25
CA ILE A 560 34.59 -50.96 -9.55
C ILE A 560 33.60 -51.16 -8.40
N PRO A 561 33.81 -50.52 -7.23
CA PRO A 561 32.85 -50.54 -6.15
C PRO A 561 31.71 -49.55 -6.44
N LEU A 562 30.54 -50.08 -6.83
CA LEU A 562 29.38 -49.30 -7.24
C LEU A 562 28.27 -49.32 -6.18
N GLU A 563 27.85 -48.15 -5.72
CA GLU A 563 26.66 -47.95 -4.91
C GLU A 563 25.57 -47.26 -5.74
N MET A 564 24.33 -47.73 -5.63
CA MET A 564 23.22 -47.24 -6.45
C MET A 564 22.12 -46.68 -5.56
N LEU A 565 21.60 -45.51 -5.92
CA LEU A 565 20.56 -44.79 -5.18
C LEU A 565 19.43 -44.36 -6.11
N TYR A 566 18.21 -44.74 -5.77
CA TYR A 566 17.02 -44.35 -6.52
C TYR A 566 16.50 -42.98 -6.07
N VAL A 567 16.34 -42.05 -7.03
CA VAL A 567 15.97 -40.64 -6.80
C VAL A 567 14.71 -40.23 -7.60
N GLY A 568 14.01 -41.19 -8.21
CA GLY A 568 12.72 -40.93 -8.87
C GLY A 568 12.78 -39.96 -10.06
N ARG A 569 11.70 -39.23 -10.30
CA ARG A 569 11.57 -38.23 -11.38
C ARG A 569 11.12 -36.89 -10.81
N SER A 570 11.22 -35.83 -11.61
CA SER A 570 10.67 -34.53 -11.24
C SER A 570 9.14 -34.59 -11.16
N LYS A 571 8.58 -33.91 -10.15
CA LYS A 571 7.14 -33.89 -9.81
C LYS A 571 6.52 -35.30 -9.78
N PRO A 572 7.06 -36.21 -8.97
CA PRO A 572 6.57 -37.57 -8.93
C PRO A 572 5.18 -37.65 -8.29
N LYS A 573 4.43 -38.72 -8.58
CA LYS A 573 3.22 -39.07 -7.80
C LYS A 573 3.63 -39.92 -6.61
N GLU A 574 3.30 -39.47 -5.40
CA GLU A 574 3.71 -40.12 -4.14
C GLU A 574 3.38 -41.62 -4.13
N LYS A 575 2.15 -41.99 -4.51
CA LYS A 575 1.70 -43.39 -4.55
C LYS A 575 2.57 -44.26 -5.47
N VAL A 576 2.93 -43.75 -6.65
CA VAL A 576 3.71 -44.48 -7.66
C VAL A 576 5.13 -44.69 -7.17
N VAL A 577 5.77 -43.64 -6.66
CA VAL A 577 7.16 -43.72 -6.17
C VAL A 577 7.27 -44.63 -4.95
N LYS A 578 6.32 -44.56 -3.99
CA LYS A 578 6.29 -45.48 -2.84
C LYS A 578 6.17 -46.94 -3.26
N GLN A 579 5.37 -47.23 -4.29
CA GLN A 579 5.26 -48.59 -4.84
C GLN A 579 6.59 -49.05 -5.45
N ILE A 580 7.25 -48.20 -6.25
CA ILE A 580 8.56 -48.53 -6.85
C ILE A 580 9.62 -48.76 -5.78
N MET A 581 9.69 -47.89 -4.77
CA MET A 581 10.62 -48.05 -3.64
C MET A 581 10.41 -49.38 -2.92
N SER A 582 9.16 -49.77 -2.67
CA SER A 582 8.85 -51.07 -2.05
C SER A 582 9.37 -52.24 -2.89
N ILE A 583 9.27 -52.17 -4.21
CA ILE A 583 9.78 -53.20 -5.13
C ILE A 583 11.31 -53.23 -5.09
N ILE A 584 11.97 -52.07 -5.17
CA ILE A 584 13.44 -51.94 -5.12
C ILE A 584 13.99 -52.56 -3.83
N GLN A 585 13.35 -52.29 -2.68
CA GLN A 585 13.74 -52.86 -1.39
C GLN A 585 13.51 -54.38 -1.34
N THR A 586 12.35 -54.85 -1.80
CA THR A 586 11.98 -56.29 -1.79
C THR A 586 12.92 -57.11 -2.67
N GLU A 587 13.23 -56.60 -3.86
CA GLU A 587 14.11 -57.25 -4.85
C GLU A 587 15.60 -56.95 -4.62
N LYS A 588 15.94 -56.13 -3.61
CA LYS A 588 17.31 -55.71 -3.27
C LYS A 588 18.06 -55.13 -4.48
N LEU A 589 17.37 -54.30 -5.27
CA LEU A 589 17.93 -53.73 -6.50
C LEU A 589 18.95 -52.63 -6.19
N SER A 590 18.70 -51.77 -5.20
CA SER A 590 19.56 -50.64 -4.82
C SER A 590 19.15 -50.05 -3.46
N HIS A 591 19.81 -48.96 -3.04
CA HIS A 591 19.33 -48.10 -1.96
C HIS A 591 18.17 -47.21 -2.43
N THR A 592 17.33 -46.79 -1.49
CA THR A 592 16.16 -45.91 -1.70
C THR A 592 16.14 -44.79 -0.67
N LEU A 593 15.72 -43.60 -1.09
CA LEU A 593 15.53 -42.43 -0.23
C LEU A 593 14.10 -42.35 0.33
N GLU A 594 13.90 -41.55 1.37
CA GLU A 594 12.55 -41.17 1.79
C GLU A 594 11.87 -40.26 0.76
N TRP A 595 10.54 -40.32 0.70
CA TRP A 595 9.74 -39.52 -0.24
C TRP A 595 10.03 -38.01 -0.16
N SER A 596 10.12 -37.48 1.05
CA SER A 596 10.44 -36.06 1.33
C SER A 596 11.78 -35.65 0.76
N ILE A 597 12.79 -36.53 0.84
CA ILE A 597 14.14 -36.29 0.34
C ILE A 597 14.17 -36.35 -1.19
N ILE A 598 13.44 -37.28 -1.81
CA ILE A 598 13.30 -37.32 -3.28
C ILE A 598 12.71 -36.02 -3.79
N TRP A 599 11.63 -35.55 -3.16
CA TRP A 599 11.03 -34.25 -3.50
C TRP A 599 12.05 -33.10 -3.30
N PHE A 600 12.76 -33.08 -2.18
CA PHE A 600 13.76 -32.05 -1.87
C PHE A 600 14.91 -32.02 -2.88
N PHE A 601 15.40 -33.18 -3.33
CA PHE A 601 16.44 -33.26 -4.37
C PHE A 601 16.04 -32.49 -5.64
N TRP A 602 14.81 -32.67 -6.10
CA TRP A 602 14.31 -31.99 -7.30
C TRP A 602 14.07 -30.49 -7.06
N VAL A 603 13.52 -30.11 -5.90
CA VAL A 603 13.36 -28.70 -5.52
C VAL A 603 14.71 -27.98 -5.38
N ARG A 604 15.72 -28.67 -4.85
CA ARG A 604 17.09 -28.17 -4.73
C ARG A 604 17.71 -27.95 -6.10
N LEU A 605 17.54 -28.89 -7.04
CA LEU A 605 17.97 -28.70 -8.44
C LEU A 605 17.27 -27.51 -9.13
N GLU A 606 15.96 -27.34 -8.92
CA GLU A 606 15.23 -26.16 -9.40
C GLU A 606 15.78 -24.87 -8.76
N SER A 607 16.14 -24.91 -7.47
CA SER A 607 16.78 -23.77 -6.80
C SER A 607 18.17 -23.47 -7.34
N MET A 608 18.98 -24.48 -7.66
CA MET A 608 20.28 -24.30 -8.31
C MET A 608 20.12 -23.58 -9.66
N TRP A 609 19.14 -23.98 -10.46
CA TRP A 609 18.81 -23.31 -11.72
C TRP A 609 18.52 -21.82 -11.52
N GLN A 610 17.67 -21.49 -10.54
CA GLN A 610 17.28 -20.10 -10.25
C GLN A 610 18.48 -19.26 -9.77
N SER A 611 19.20 -19.76 -8.76
CA SER A 611 20.33 -19.05 -8.15
C SER A 611 21.49 -18.86 -9.14
N LYS A 612 21.98 -19.95 -9.78
CA LYS A 612 23.08 -19.85 -10.75
C LYS A 612 22.66 -19.06 -11.99
N GLY A 613 21.43 -19.24 -12.47
CA GLY A 613 20.87 -18.49 -13.60
C GLY A 613 20.83 -16.98 -13.33
N GLN A 614 20.40 -16.57 -12.14
CA GLN A 614 20.42 -15.16 -11.73
C GLN A 614 21.84 -14.61 -11.69
N LEU A 615 22.77 -15.32 -11.05
CA LEU A 615 24.19 -14.92 -10.96
C LEU A 615 24.81 -14.70 -12.35
N LEU A 616 24.61 -15.63 -13.28
CA LEU A 616 25.10 -15.51 -14.66
C LEU A 616 24.43 -14.36 -15.43
N SER A 617 23.15 -14.08 -15.16
CA SER A 617 22.43 -12.96 -15.76
C SER A 617 22.92 -11.59 -15.26
N GLU A 618 23.37 -11.51 -14.00
CA GLU A 618 23.91 -10.29 -13.41
C GLU A 618 25.32 -10.01 -13.94
N GLN A 619 26.16 -11.04 -14.05
CA GLN A 619 27.50 -10.95 -14.64
C GLN A 619 27.48 -10.59 -16.15
N SER A 620 26.42 -10.94 -16.87
CA SER A 620 26.27 -10.63 -18.30
C SER A 620 25.64 -9.27 -18.60
N LYS A 621 25.21 -8.50 -17.58
CA LYS A 621 24.91 -7.06 -17.78
C LYS A 621 26.17 -6.24 -18.11
N THR A 622 27.35 -6.78 -17.79
CA THR A 622 28.66 -6.19 -18.11
C THR A 622 29.32 -6.75 -19.38
N HIS A 623 28.92 -7.92 -19.88
CA HIS A 623 29.40 -8.51 -21.15
C HIS A 623 28.32 -9.38 -21.84
N PHE A 624 28.21 -9.25 -23.17
CA PHE A 624 27.29 -9.88 -24.15
C PHE A 624 26.39 -11.05 -23.65
N ARG A 625 25.07 -10.87 -23.75
CA ARG A 625 23.98 -11.58 -23.04
C ARG A 625 23.79 -13.10 -23.27
N THR A 626 24.58 -13.78 -24.10
CA THR A 626 24.14 -15.09 -24.64
C THR A 626 25.18 -16.21 -24.64
N GLU A 627 26.45 -15.93 -24.36
CA GLU A 627 27.50 -16.96 -24.41
C GLU A 627 27.76 -17.64 -23.06
N ASN A 628 27.63 -16.92 -21.94
CA ASN A 628 27.99 -17.45 -20.62
C ASN A 628 27.04 -18.55 -20.09
N LEU A 629 25.74 -18.49 -20.40
CA LEU A 629 24.77 -19.54 -20.02
C LEU A 629 25.00 -20.86 -20.77
N LYS A 630 25.60 -20.81 -21.96
CA LYS A 630 25.86 -22.00 -22.77
C LYS A 630 27.10 -22.76 -22.31
N ASN A 631 28.10 -22.06 -21.77
CA ASN A 631 29.41 -22.66 -21.51
C ASN A 631 29.66 -23.02 -20.04
N ASP A 632 28.78 -22.62 -19.11
CA ASP A 632 28.94 -22.99 -17.70
C ASP A 632 28.60 -24.49 -17.47
N PRO A 633 29.56 -25.31 -16.98
CA PRO A 633 29.38 -26.75 -16.86
C PRO A 633 28.36 -27.14 -15.79
N ILE A 634 28.20 -26.33 -14.74
CA ILE A 634 27.18 -26.53 -13.70
C ILE A 634 25.79 -26.33 -14.30
N MET A 635 25.60 -25.24 -15.05
CA MET A 635 24.33 -24.94 -15.69
C MET A 635 23.94 -26.03 -16.70
N GLN A 636 24.88 -26.49 -17.52
CA GLN A 636 24.65 -27.64 -18.43
C GLN A 636 24.33 -28.92 -17.66
N GLY A 637 24.97 -29.12 -16.52
CA GLY A 637 24.63 -30.11 -15.52
C GLY A 637 23.16 -30.09 -15.12
N ILE A 638 22.72 -28.97 -14.56
CA ILE A 638 21.37 -28.74 -14.04
C ILE A 638 20.33 -28.95 -15.15
N ILE A 639 20.56 -28.37 -16.34
CA ILE A 639 19.67 -28.53 -17.51
C ILE A 639 19.46 -30.00 -17.83
N SER A 640 20.54 -30.78 -17.84
CA SER A 640 20.46 -32.21 -18.15
C SER A 640 19.61 -32.93 -17.13
N MET A 641 19.84 -32.70 -15.84
CA MET A 641 19.08 -33.34 -14.77
C MET A 641 17.59 -32.99 -14.82
N LEU A 642 17.25 -31.72 -14.98
CA LEU A 642 15.85 -31.27 -15.07
C LEU A 642 15.17 -31.79 -16.33
N SER A 643 15.89 -31.91 -17.45
CA SER A 643 15.38 -32.50 -18.69
C SER A 643 15.11 -34.00 -18.51
N PHE A 644 16.05 -34.73 -17.91
CA PHE A 644 15.91 -36.15 -17.64
C PHE A 644 14.76 -36.44 -16.67
N GLY A 645 14.65 -35.66 -15.58
CA GLY A 645 13.58 -35.79 -14.60
C GLY A 645 12.19 -35.42 -15.13
N SER A 646 12.11 -34.64 -16.20
CA SER A 646 10.84 -34.28 -16.86
C SER A 646 10.34 -35.36 -17.83
N SER A 647 11.20 -36.30 -18.21
CA SER A 647 10.88 -37.38 -19.13
C SER A 647 10.16 -38.53 -18.42
N ASP A 648 9.32 -39.26 -19.15
CA ASP A 648 8.74 -40.53 -18.68
C ASP A 648 9.74 -41.69 -18.81
N ARG A 649 10.90 -41.43 -19.42
CA ARG A 649 12.00 -42.41 -19.56
C ARG A 649 12.84 -42.42 -18.28
N GLY A 650 13.50 -43.56 -18.03
CA GLY A 650 14.51 -43.64 -16.97
C GLY A 650 15.67 -42.66 -17.20
N TRP A 651 16.53 -42.47 -16.21
CA TRP A 651 17.77 -41.70 -16.30
C TRP A 651 18.79 -42.18 -15.29
N ALA A 652 20.06 -41.90 -15.55
CA ALA A 652 21.13 -42.21 -14.60
C ALA A 652 22.32 -41.26 -14.70
N VAL A 653 22.97 -41.07 -13.56
CA VAL A 653 24.23 -40.35 -13.37
C VAL A 653 25.18 -41.23 -12.59
N ILE A 654 26.38 -41.46 -13.10
CA ILE A 654 27.44 -42.21 -12.42
C ILE A 654 28.63 -41.28 -12.20
N GLY A 655 29.01 -41.10 -10.95
CA GLY A 655 30.13 -40.26 -10.55
C GLY A 655 31.07 -40.98 -9.60
N ILE A 656 32.33 -40.58 -9.64
CA ILE A 656 33.29 -40.86 -8.57
C ILE A 656 33.55 -39.54 -7.82
N PRO A 657 33.72 -39.55 -6.50
CA PRO A 657 34.00 -38.34 -5.73
C PRO A 657 35.13 -37.51 -6.31
N SER A 658 34.95 -36.19 -6.31
CA SER A 658 35.93 -35.20 -6.75
C SER A 658 36.36 -35.31 -8.23
N ALA A 659 35.57 -35.97 -9.07
CA ALA A 659 35.82 -36.05 -10.51
C ALA A 659 34.55 -35.76 -11.33
N ASN A 660 34.71 -35.76 -12.65
CA ASN A 660 33.61 -35.60 -13.60
C ASN A 660 32.62 -36.77 -13.51
N MET A 661 31.36 -36.51 -13.86
CA MET A 661 30.28 -37.49 -13.89
C MET A 661 29.91 -37.90 -15.32
N SER A 662 29.37 -39.10 -15.46
CA SER A 662 28.65 -39.54 -16.66
C SER A 662 27.16 -39.43 -16.43
N LYS A 663 26.45 -38.87 -17.40
CA LYS A 663 24.99 -38.67 -17.32
C LYS A 663 24.35 -39.01 -18.65
N ALA A 664 23.21 -39.68 -18.61
CA ALA A 664 22.42 -39.95 -19.80
C ALA A 664 20.96 -40.26 -19.46
N ASN A 665 20.11 -40.16 -20.48
CA ASN A 665 18.78 -40.75 -20.43
C ASN A 665 18.89 -42.28 -20.28
N GLY A 666 17.80 -42.90 -19.85
CA GLY A 666 17.79 -44.30 -19.44
C GLY A 666 18.01 -45.28 -20.59
N GLU A 667 17.62 -44.91 -21.81
CA GLU A 667 17.83 -45.72 -23.01
C GLU A 667 19.32 -45.76 -23.37
N HIS A 668 19.95 -44.58 -23.50
CA HIS A 668 21.35 -44.46 -23.86
C HIS A 668 22.28 -44.99 -22.75
N MET A 669 21.95 -44.76 -21.48
CA MET A 669 22.73 -45.33 -20.38
C MET A 669 22.64 -46.86 -20.38
N LEU A 670 21.43 -47.42 -20.48
CA LEU A 670 21.25 -48.88 -20.48
C LEU A 670 21.95 -49.52 -21.68
N LYS A 671 21.85 -48.91 -22.88
CA LYS A 671 22.57 -49.37 -24.07
C LYS A 671 24.08 -49.37 -23.84
N SER A 672 24.63 -48.27 -23.33
CA SER A 672 26.07 -48.12 -23.09
C SER A 672 26.61 -49.14 -22.10
N LEU A 673 25.82 -49.50 -21.07
CA LEU A 673 26.19 -50.56 -20.13
C LEU A 673 26.09 -51.96 -20.74
N LYS A 674 25.08 -52.23 -21.59
CA LYS A 674 24.97 -53.53 -22.29
C LYS A 674 26.10 -53.74 -23.30
N GLU A 675 26.60 -52.66 -23.89
CA GLU A 675 27.67 -52.65 -24.89
C GLU A 675 29.06 -52.41 -24.24
N PHE A 676 29.21 -52.71 -22.94
CA PHE A 676 30.45 -52.47 -22.18
C PHE A 676 31.71 -53.06 -22.84
N GLU A 677 31.61 -54.26 -23.41
CA GLU A 677 32.74 -54.91 -24.10
C GLU A 677 33.33 -54.05 -25.24
N ALA A 678 32.54 -53.16 -25.85
CA ALA A 678 33.01 -52.26 -26.92
C ALA A 678 33.95 -51.16 -26.41
N TRP A 679 33.88 -50.78 -25.14
CA TRP A 679 34.66 -49.68 -24.56
C TRP A 679 35.41 -50.06 -23.27
N LYS A 680 35.37 -51.33 -22.87
CA LYS A 680 36.06 -51.90 -21.71
C LYS A 680 37.57 -51.68 -21.69
N ILE A 681 38.23 -51.83 -22.84
CA ILE A 681 39.68 -51.56 -22.98
C ILE A 681 39.93 -50.08 -22.65
N ARG A 682 39.14 -49.19 -23.24
CA ARG A 682 39.24 -47.74 -23.01
C ARG A 682 38.98 -47.37 -21.54
N ALA A 683 38.02 -48.03 -20.88
CA ALA A 683 37.76 -47.85 -19.45
C ALA A 683 38.96 -48.18 -18.56
N SER A 684 39.78 -49.14 -18.99
CA SER A 684 41.01 -49.51 -18.28
C SER A 684 42.14 -48.48 -18.51
N ASP A 685 42.16 -47.83 -19.67
CA ASP A 685 43.19 -46.85 -20.05
C ASP A 685 42.97 -45.47 -19.43
N VAL A 686 41.73 -44.94 -19.50
CA VAL A 686 41.40 -43.55 -19.10
C VAL A 686 40.51 -43.46 -17.87
N GLY A 687 40.10 -44.60 -17.31
CA GLY A 687 39.15 -44.69 -16.20
C GLY A 687 37.69 -44.84 -16.67
N PHE A 688 36.84 -45.34 -15.77
CA PHE A 688 35.46 -45.74 -16.09
C PHE A 688 34.59 -44.57 -16.58
N THR A 689 34.48 -43.49 -15.80
CA THR A 689 33.61 -42.35 -16.12
C THR A 689 34.05 -41.58 -17.38
N PRO A 690 35.36 -41.29 -17.59
CA PRO A 690 35.82 -40.70 -18.84
C PRO A 690 35.53 -41.57 -20.07
N ALA A 691 35.79 -42.87 -20.01
CA ALA A 691 35.52 -43.79 -21.13
C ALA A 691 34.01 -43.91 -21.42
N LEU A 692 33.18 -43.95 -20.38
CA LEU A 692 31.73 -43.96 -20.52
C LEU A 692 31.22 -42.67 -21.19
N ASN A 693 31.80 -41.51 -20.86
CA ASN A 693 31.47 -40.25 -21.52
C ASN A 693 31.86 -40.25 -23.00
N GLU A 694 33.07 -40.69 -23.35
CA GLU A 694 33.50 -40.83 -24.75
C GLU A 694 32.56 -41.75 -25.54
N TYR A 695 32.12 -42.86 -24.93
CA TYR A 695 31.19 -43.79 -25.55
C TYR A 695 29.80 -43.19 -25.75
N LEU A 696 29.26 -42.54 -24.71
CA LEU A 696 27.96 -41.88 -24.75
C LEU A 696 27.91 -40.79 -25.83
N GLU A 697 28.97 -40.01 -26.01
CA GLU A 697 29.08 -39.05 -27.12
C GLU A 697 28.92 -39.72 -28.49
N GLY A 698 29.46 -40.92 -28.66
CA GLY A 698 29.26 -41.74 -29.86
C GLY A 698 27.81 -42.17 -30.03
N VAL A 699 27.17 -42.62 -28.94
CA VAL A 699 25.75 -43.02 -28.93
C VAL A 699 24.84 -41.86 -29.32
N TYR A 700 25.05 -40.66 -28.77
CA TYR A 700 24.26 -39.47 -29.10
C TYR A 700 24.37 -39.07 -30.58
N LYS A 701 25.54 -39.25 -31.21
CA LYS A 701 25.74 -38.96 -32.63
C LYS A 701 25.00 -39.94 -33.55
N GLN A 702 24.76 -41.17 -33.10
CA GLN A 702 24.14 -42.23 -33.89
C GLN A 702 22.62 -42.32 -33.68
N ALA A 703 22.09 -41.76 -32.59
CA ALA A 703 20.68 -41.83 -32.27
C ALA A 703 19.82 -40.99 -33.23
N PRO A 704 18.66 -41.50 -33.70
CA PRO A 704 17.68 -40.67 -34.41
C PRO A 704 17.24 -39.52 -33.50
N HIS A 705 17.05 -38.32 -34.06
CA HIS A 705 16.77 -37.10 -33.30
C HIS A 705 15.50 -37.22 -32.44
N HIS A 706 15.66 -37.63 -31.19
CA HIS A 706 14.65 -37.52 -30.14
C HIS A 706 15.08 -36.39 -29.21
N CYS A 707 14.31 -35.30 -29.18
CA CYS A 707 14.59 -34.18 -28.28
C CYS A 707 13.87 -34.41 -26.94
N THR A 708 14.59 -34.26 -25.84
CA THR A 708 14.04 -34.26 -24.49
C THR A 708 13.18 -33.02 -24.26
N ASN A 709 12.10 -33.14 -23.50
CA ASN A 709 11.32 -31.99 -23.04
C ASN A 709 11.90 -31.50 -21.71
N LEU A 710 12.14 -30.20 -21.60
CA LEU A 710 12.51 -29.54 -20.34
C LEU A 710 11.28 -28.80 -19.82
N ILE A 711 10.75 -29.22 -18.66
CA ILE A 711 9.61 -28.55 -18.03
C ILE A 711 10.12 -27.80 -16.81
N LEU A 712 10.13 -26.46 -16.90
CA LEU A 712 10.46 -25.59 -15.79
C LEU A 712 9.21 -24.88 -15.28
N PRO A 713 9.09 -24.63 -13.96
CA PRO A 713 8.06 -23.74 -13.44
C PRO A 713 8.23 -22.34 -14.05
N ALA A 714 7.11 -21.64 -14.32
CA ALA A 714 7.11 -20.32 -14.95
C ALA A 714 7.69 -19.19 -14.08
N THR A 715 8.32 -19.52 -12.95
CA THR A 715 8.86 -18.56 -11.99
C THR A 715 10.33 -18.27 -12.30
N GLY A 716 10.71 -16.99 -12.35
CA GLY A 716 12.11 -16.55 -12.41
C GLY A 716 12.63 -16.15 -13.79
N ILE A 717 13.96 -16.03 -13.91
CA ILE A 717 14.64 -15.63 -15.15
C ILE A 717 14.66 -16.83 -16.08
N MET A 718 13.75 -16.85 -17.05
CA MET A 718 13.68 -17.91 -18.05
C MET A 718 14.39 -17.46 -19.34
N PRO A 719 15.49 -18.12 -19.74
CA PRO A 719 16.17 -17.79 -20.98
C PRO A 719 15.27 -18.08 -22.19
N GLU A 720 15.43 -17.30 -23.26
CA GLU A 720 14.64 -17.47 -24.49
C GLU A 720 14.93 -18.77 -25.22
N THR A 721 16.17 -19.27 -25.10
CA THR A 721 16.61 -20.55 -25.66
C THR A 721 17.52 -21.27 -24.66
N VAL A 722 17.44 -22.61 -24.65
CA VAL A 722 18.31 -23.49 -23.86
C VAL A 722 18.88 -24.55 -24.79
N ALA A 723 20.13 -24.97 -24.59
CA ALA A 723 20.68 -26.09 -25.36
C ALA A 723 20.12 -27.42 -24.86
N CYS A 724 19.71 -28.30 -25.77
CA CYS A 724 19.25 -29.64 -25.45
C CYS A 724 20.38 -30.45 -24.82
N ALA A 725 20.07 -31.13 -23.71
CA ALA A 725 21.03 -31.93 -22.96
C ALA A 725 21.60 -33.13 -23.74
N GLU A 726 20.89 -33.60 -24.77
CA GLU A 726 21.29 -34.77 -25.56
C GLU A 726 21.99 -34.40 -26.87
N CYS A 727 21.49 -33.40 -27.59
CA CYS A 727 21.98 -33.08 -28.94
C CYS A 727 22.63 -31.69 -29.07
N GLY A 728 22.64 -30.88 -28.00
CA GLY A 728 23.24 -29.54 -27.97
C GLY A 728 22.51 -28.48 -28.81
N ARG A 729 21.46 -28.86 -29.56
CA ARG A 729 20.65 -27.91 -30.36
C ARG A 729 19.85 -26.99 -29.45
N LEU A 730 19.60 -25.78 -29.93
CA LEU A 730 18.74 -24.83 -29.22
C LEU A 730 17.29 -25.33 -29.19
N MET A 731 16.71 -25.31 -27.99
CA MET A 731 15.31 -25.59 -27.73
C MET A 731 14.50 -24.30 -27.75
N GLU A 732 13.32 -24.36 -28.34
CA GLU A 732 12.33 -23.28 -28.32
C GLU A 732 11.51 -23.31 -27.03
N ARG A 733 11.18 -22.13 -26.52
CA ARG A 733 10.36 -21.97 -25.32
C ARG A 733 8.87 -22.03 -25.67
N PHE A 734 8.15 -22.99 -25.09
CA PHE A 734 6.68 -23.03 -25.10
C PHE A 734 6.13 -22.81 -23.69
N SER A 735 5.00 -22.11 -23.57
CA SER A 735 4.27 -21.97 -22.31
C SER A 735 3.11 -22.96 -22.29
N MET A 736 3.04 -23.81 -21.27
CA MET A 736 2.00 -24.82 -21.12
C MET A 736 1.19 -24.56 -19.85
N PHE A 737 -0.13 -24.45 -19.98
CA PHE A 737 -1.04 -24.46 -18.84
C PHE A 737 -1.48 -25.90 -18.57
N ARG A 738 -1.30 -26.37 -17.33
CA ARG A 738 -1.74 -27.70 -16.91
C ARG A 738 -2.77 -27.54 -15.80
N CYS A 739 -3.94 -28.15 -15.98
CA CYS A 739 -4.95 -28.25 -14.93
C CYS A 739 -4.48 -29.34 -13.94
N CYS A 740 -4.28 -28.96 -12.67
CA CYS A 740 -3.97 -29.92 -11.62
C CYS A 740 -5.30 -30.51 -11.13
N THR A 741 -5.48 -31.81 -11.34
CA THR A 741 -6.43 -32.61 -10.56
C THR A 741 -5.53 -33.49 -9.69
N ASP A 742 -5.22 -32.99 -8.50
CA ASP A 742 -4.67 -33.86 -7.44
C ASP A 742 -5.77 -34.81 -6.93
#